data_AF-A0AAW2KLM5-F1
#
_entry.id   AF-A0AAW2KLM5-F1
#
_cell.length_a   1.000
_cell.length_b   1.000
_cell.length_c   1.000
_cell.angle_alpha   90.00
_cell.angle_beta   90.00
_cell.angle_gamma   90.00
#
_symmetry.space_group_name_H-M   'P 1'
#
loop_
_entity.id
_entity.type
_entity.pdbx_description
1 polymer ?
#
loop_
_entity_poly.entity_id
_entity_poly.type
_entity_poly.pdbx_seq_one_letter_code
_entity_poly.pdbx_strand_id
1 'polypeptide(L)'
;MPLSVYKPTVSRFESEGGIAGSSPAEVCKDVDVLVIMVTNEYQAESVLYGDNGAVADEQKNLKLVDAPVSGGVKRAADGTLTIMASGADEALEHAGQVLSALSEKLYIINGAAAEALAFGARLGLNTRLLFDVITNSAGTSWMFENRGPHMVESDYTPLSALDIFVKDLGIVSRECASRKVPLHVSNIAHQLFLSGAQHPQQWLGGASVAYIAQVVLAQPCTLPGKGVCKGCSQKFCGAGSAAGWGRIDDSAVVKVYETLTGVKVEGKPHALNKESVLRSLPPEWPTDPINDIISLTQKSSKTLVVLDDDPTGTQTVHDIDVLTEWSIESLVAQFRKKPKCFFILTNSRAISSEKASALITEICRNLSAASKTVENTDYTVVLRGDSTLRADAAISEIGEVDVWIICPFFLQGGRYTIGDIHYVADSETLIPAGETEFAKDASFGYKSSNLREWVEEKTSGRIPASSIASISIQLVRKGGPGAVCELLCSLKKGSTCIVNAASERDMAVFAAGMIQAELKGKSFLCRSAASFVSARVGIIPEAPLLPSDLRISRKVVGGLVVVGSYVPKTTKQVEELLSQRGHALKQIEVSVDKIAVKSVEEREQEINHTAEVADVYIKSGKDTLIMTSRQLVVGKTASESLEINFKVSSALVEIVRRISTRPRYILAKGGITSSDLATKALGAKQAKVVGQAMAGVPLWQLGPESRHPGVPYIVFPGNVGDNKAVAEVVKCWARPGRLSTKELLLNAENGGYAVGAFNVYNLEGVEAVVAAAEEQDSPAILQIHPSALKQGGVPLVACCISAAEQASVPITVHFDHGSVKQELLEILELGFDSLMVDGSHLPFEENVAYTKYISVLAHSKKLMVEAELGRLSGTEDDLTVEDYEARLTDVNQAHEFIDATGIDALAVCVGNVHGKYPASGPNLRLDLLKDLYDLCLRKGVYLVLHGASGLPKDIIEECIKLGVRKFNVNTEVRRAYMDSLTNTQKDLVHVMQSAKEAMKAVVAEKMQLFGSAGKAH
;
A
#
# COMPACT_ATOMS: atom_id res chain seq x y z
N MET A 1 -21.95 -23.31 -49.20
CA MET A 1 -23.30 -23.37 -48.58
C MET A 1 -24.28 -22.52 -49.37
N PRO A 2 -25.21 -23.10 -50.13
CA PRO A 2 -26.18 -22.36 -50.93
C PRO A 2 -27.53 -22.21 -50.23
N LEU A 3 -27.56 -21.99 -48.90
CA LEU A 3 -28.82 -21.79 -48.17
C LEU A 3 -29.21 -20.32 -47.98
N SER A 4 -28.31 -19.36 -48.28
CA SER A 4 -28.60 -17.92 -48.25
C SER A 4 -27.99 -17.10 -49.40
N VAL A 5 -27.33 -17.75 -50.37
CA VAL A 5 -26.62 -17.07 -51.47
C VAL A 5 -27.54 -16.95 -52.69
N TYR A 6 -27.60 -15.76 -53.28
CA TYR A 6 -28.43 -15.45 -54.44
C TYR A 6 -28.05 -16.31 -55.66
N LYS A 7 -28.99 -17.14 -56.14
CA LYS A 7 -28.74 -18.17 -57.17
C LYS A 7 -28.03 -17.67 -58.45
N PRO A 8 -28.39 -16.52 -59.04
CA PRO A 8 -27.70 -16.00 -60.22
C PRO A 8 -26.20 -15.74 -60.02
N THR A 9 -25.79 -15.36 -58.81
CA THR A 9 -24.38 -15.13 -58.45
C THR A 9 -23.61 -16.46 -58.39
N VAL A 10 -24.25 -17.53 -57.90
CA VAL A 10 -23.66 -18.89 -57.90
C VAL A 10 -23.48 -19.40 -59.31
N SER A 11 -24.47 -19.23 -60.19
CA SER A 11 -24.36 -19.65 -61.59
C SER A 11 -23.28 -18.90 -62.37
N ARG A 12 -23.02 -17.62 -62.05
CA ARG A 12 -21.91 -16.86 -62.65
C ARG A 12 -20.54 -17.28 -62.10
N PHE A 13 -20.47 -17.63 -60.81
CA PHE A 13 -19.27 -18.20 -60.20
C PHE A 13 -18.91 -19.55 -60.82
N GLU A 14 -19.90 -20.42 -61.07
CA GLU A 14 -19.70 -21.72 -61.71
C GLU A 14 -19.29 -21.59 -63.19
N SER A 15 -19.84 -20.62 -63.94
CA SER A 15 -19.49 -20.42 -65.36
C SER A 15 -18.04 -19.99 -65.59
N GLU A 16 -17.39 -19.41 -64.57
CA GLU A 16 -15.99 -18.98 -64.59
C GLU A 16 -15.04 -20.02 -63.96
N GLY A 17 -15.52 -21.25 -63.74
CA GLY A 17 -14.71 -22.38 -63.27
C GLY A 17 -14.74 -22.63 -61.75
N GLY A 18 -15.56 -21.90 -60.98
CA GLY A 18 -15.76 -22.16 -59.56
C GLY A 18 -16.62 -23.41 -59.29
N ILE A 19 -16.35 -24.13 -58.21
CA ILE A 19 -17.12 -25.32 -57.81
C ILE A 19 -18.03 -24.96 -56.63
N ALA A 20 -19.34 -25.17 -56.77
CA ALA A 20 -20.30 -25.01 -55.67
C ALA A 20 -20.79 -26.37 -55.16
N GLY A 21 -21.01 -26.48 -53.85
CA GLY A 21 -21.45 -27.72 -53.21
C GLY A 21 -22.27 -27.47 -51.94
N SER A 22 -22.81 -28.55 -51.37
CA SER A 22 -23.83 -28.48 -50.32
C SER A 22 -23.24 -28.19 -48.93
N SER A 23 -21.95 -28.49 -48.70
CA SER A 23 -21.21 -28.14 -47.48
C SER A 23 -19.76 -27.67 -47.78
N PRO A 24 -19.12 -26.88 -46.89
CA PRO A 24 -17.71 -26.50 -47.04
C PRO A 24 -16.77 -27.72 -47.15
N ALA A 25 -16.97 -28.75 -46.32
CA ALA A 25 -16.19 -29.98 -46.37
C ALA A 25 -16.30 -30.73 -47.71
N GLU A 26 -17.48 -30.72 -48.34
CA GLU A 26 -17.70 -31.36 -49.65
C GLU A 26 -16.96 -30.62 -50.78
N VAL A 27 -17.05 -29.29 -50.80
CA VAL A 27 -16.39 -28.46 -51.85
C VAL A 27 -14.87 -28.53 -51.73
N CYS A 28 -14.35 -28.59 -50.50
CA CYS A 28 -12.90 -28.64 -50.24
C CYS A 28 -12.20 -29.92 -50.75
N LYS A 29 -12.95 -30.98 -51.07
CA LYS A 29 -12.40 -32.23 -51.62
C LYS A 29 -11.78 -32.03 -53.00
N ASP A 30 -12.37 -31.16 -53.81
CA ASP A 30 -12.03 -31.03 -55.24
C ASP A 30 -11.40 -29.66 -55.61
N VAL A 31 -11.01 -28.86 -54.61
CA VAL A 31 -10.36 -27.54 -54.82
C VAL A 31 -9.02 -27.43 -54.08
N ASP A 32 -8.12 -26.59 -54.62
CA ASP A 32 -6.81 -26.27 -54.03
C ASP A 32 -6.81 -24.89 -53.32
N VAL A 33 -7.75 -24.01 -53.71
CA VAL A 33 -7.94 -22.68 -53.13
C VAL A 33 -9.37 -22.54 -52.63
N LEU A 34 -9.51 -22.17 -51.36
CA LEU A 34 -10.80 -21.88 -50.74
C LEU A 34 -10.97 -20.37 -50.57
N VAL A 35 -12.03 -19.82 -51.17
CA VAL A 35 -12.40 -18.42 -51.03
C VAL A 35 -13.54 -18.30 -50.02
N ILE A 36 -13.35 -17.51 -48.96
CA ILE A 36 -14.38 -17.32 -47.92
C ILE A 36 -15.00 -15.94 -48.09
N MET A 37 -16.32 -15.91 -48.31
CA MET A 37 -17.13 -14.71 -48.51
C MET A 37 -18.32 -14.73 -47.55
N VAL A 38 -18.09 -14.37 -46.29
CA VAL A 38 -19.10 -14.43 -45.21
C VAL A 38 -19.27 -13.08 -44.52
N THR A 39 -20.40 -12.91 -43.82
CA THR A 39 -20.80 -11.60 -43.30
C THR A 39 -20.33 -11.30 -41.87
N ASN A 40 -19.94 -12.33 -41.10
CA ASN A 40 -19.45 -12.17 -39.72
C ASN A 40 -18.48 -13.31 -39.30
N GLU A 41 -17.84 -13.12 -38.14
CA GLU A 41 -16.82 -14.03 -37.61
C GLU A 41 -17.37 -15.43 -37.26
N TYR A 42 -18.58 -15.52 -36.68
CA TYR A 42 -19.22 -16.81 -36.38
C TYR A 42 -19.48 -17.66 -37.63
N GLN A 43 -19.81 -17.03 -38.75
CA GLN A 43 -19.99 -17.72 -40.03
C GLN A 43 -18.67 -18.18 -40.63
N ALA A 44 -17.59 -17.40 -40.48
CA ALA A 44 -16.26 -17.81 -40.92
C ALA A 44 -15.76 -19.02 -40.11
N GLU A 45 -15.92 -18.96 -38.79
CA GLU A 45 -15.54 -20.02 -37.86
C GLU A 45 -16.38 -21.29 -38.11
N SER A 46 -17.70 -21.15 -38.35
CA SER A 46 -18.56 -22.27 -38.73
C SER A 46 -18.19 -22.89 -40.08
N VAL A 47 -17.80 -22.08 -41.08
CA VAL A 47 -17.38 -22.55 -42.41
C VAL A 47 -16.04 -23.28 -42.36
N LEU A 48 -15.12 -22.87 -41.48
CA LEU A 48 -13.81 -23.49 -41.33
C LEU A 48 -13.84 -24.71 -40.39
N TYR A 49 -14.43 -24.56 -39.20
CA TYR A 49 -14.25 -25.47 -38.06
C TYR A 49 -15.56 -26.10 -37.55
N GLY A 50 -16.71 -25.83 -38.17
CA GLY A 50 -17.98 -26.47 -37.79
C GLY A 50 -18.03 -27.96 -38.17
N ASP A 51 -19.10 -28.67 -37.77
CA ASP A 51 -19.27 -30.12 -37.96
C ASP A 51 -19.18 -30.59 -39.44
N ASN A 52 -19.32 -29.68 -40.40
CA ASN A 52 -19.08 -29.92 -41.85
C ASN A 52 -18.19 -28.81 -42.47
N GLY A 53 -17.30 -28.24 -41.66
CA GLY A 53 -16.39 -27.17 -42.03
C GLY A 53 -15.25 -27.64 -42.93
N ALA A 54 -14.61 -26.69 -43.61
CA ALA A 54 -13.55 -26.93 -44.58
C ALA A 54 -12.33 -27.68 -44.03
N VAL A 55 -12.11 -27.63 -42.71
CA VAL A 55 -10.92 -28.18 -42.02
C VAL A 55 -11.20 -29.56 -41.39
N ALA A 56 -12.36 -30.17 -41.66
CA ALA A 56 -12.73 -31.47 -41.08
C ALA A 56 -11.90 -32.68 -41.59
N ASP A 57 -11.08 -32.51 -42.63
CA ASP A 57 -10.18 -33.53 -43.18
C ASP A 57 -8.73 -33.00 -43.16
N GLU A 58 -7.97 -33.32 -42.11
CA GLU A 58 -6.69 -32.69 -41.74
C GLU A 58 -5.51 -32.94 -42.72
N GLN A 59 -5.72 -33.62 -43.86
CA GLN A 59 -4.63 -34.06 -44.75
C GLN A 59 -4.47 -33.27 -46.08
N LYS A 60 -5.23 -32.19 -46.32
CA LYS A 60 -5.12 -31.39 -47.57
C LYS A 60 -4.58 -29.98 -47.33
N ASN A 61 -3.53 -29.59 -48.06
CA ASN A 61 -2.85 -28.29 -47.92
C ASN A 61 -3.60 -27.17 -48.67
N LEU A 62 -4.78 -26.80 -48.17
CA LEU A 62 -5.69 -25.81 -48.77
C LEU A 62 -5.17 -24.39 -48.60
N LYS A 63 -5.13 -23.62 -49.69
CA LYS A 63 -4.75 -22.20 -49.65
C LYS A 63 -5.98 -21.32 -49.49
N LEU A 64 -5.89 -20.32 -48.61
CA LEU A 64 -7.03 -19.49 -48.25
C LEU A 64 -6.97 -18.09 -48.86
N VAL A 65 -8.09 -17.64 -49.40
CA VAL A 65 -8.33 -16.23 -49.75
C VAL A 65 -9.53 -15.73 -48.96
N ASP A 66 -9.27 -14.77 -48.06
CA ASP A 66 -10.32 -14.04 -47.36
C ASP A 66 -10.74 -12.84 -48.21
N ALA A 67 -12.00 -12.79 -48.61
CA ALA A 67 -12.52 -11.84 -49.58
C ALA A 67 -13.80 -11.16 -49.09
N PRO A 68 -13.73 -10.32 -48.03
CA PRO A 68 -14.86 -9.51 -47.61
C PRO A 68 -15.44 -8.66 -48.74
N VAL A 69 -16.76 -8.61 -48.81
CA VAL A 69 -17.50 -7.97 -49.91
C VAL A 69 -18.43 -6.86 -49.43
N SER A 70 -18.58 -5.84 -50.26
CA SER A 70 -19.48 -4.71 -50.02
C SER A 70 -20.30 -4.39 -51.29
N GLY A 71 -21.60 -4.12 -51.14
CA GLY A 71 -22.46 -3.75 -52.27
C GLY A 71 -23.93 -4.19 -52.18
N GLY A 72 -24.31 -5.05 -51.23
CA GLY A 72 -25.70 -5.50 -51.05
C GLY A 72 -26.23 -6.38 -52.20
N VAL A 73 -27.49 -6.83 -52.08
CA VAL A 73 -28.10 -7.86 -52.97
C VAL A 73 -28.17 -7.41 -54.43
N LYS A 74 -28.44 -6.12 -54.69
CA LYS A 74 -28.58 -5.59 -56.06
C LYS A 74 -27.26 -5.60 -56.82
N ARG A 75 -26.16 -5.15 -56.21
CA ARG A 75 -24.83 -5.19 -56.84
C ARG A 75 -24.28 -6.62 -56.96
N ALA A 76 -24.65 -7.51 -56.03
CA ALA A 76 -24.35 -8.94 -56.16
C ALA A 76 -25.04 -9.59 -57.37
N ALA A 77 -26.27 -9.18 -57.69
CA ALA A 77 -27.01 -9.65 -58.87
C ALA A 77 -26.39 -9.15 -60.18
N ASP A 78 -25.94 -7.89 -60.19
CA ASP A 78 -25.35 -7.25 -61.37
C ASP A 78 -23.86 -7.66 -61.57
N GLY A 79 -23.22 -8.24 -60.55
CA GLY A 79 -21.79 -8.60 -60.52
C GLY A 79 -20.86 -7.42 -60.31
N THR A 80 -21.34 -6.38 -59.64
CA THR A 80 -20.62 -5.12 -59.42
C THR A 80 -20.22 -4.92 -57.97
N LEU A 81 -19.95 -6.01 -57.24
CA LEU A 81 -19.53 -5.93 -55.84
C LEU A 81 -18.18 -5.23 -55.72
N THR A 82 -17.92 -4.62 -54.57
CA THR A 82 -16.57 -4.22 -54.18
C THR A 82 -16.01 -5.32 -53.31
N ILE A 83 -14.91 -5.94 -53.76
CA ILE A 83 -14.28 -7.06 -53.06
C ILE A 83 -12.91 -6.60 -52.58
N MET A 84 -12.61 -6.86 -51.32
CA MET A 84 -11.31 -6.59 -50.70
C MET A 84 -10.71 -7.95 -50.35
N ALA A 85 -9.68 -8.38 -51.06
CA ALA A 85 -9.16 -9.75 -50.96
C ALA A 85 -7.74 -9.78 -50.37
N SER A 86 -7.49 -10.75 -49.50
CA SER A 86 -6.19 -11.01 -48.89
C SER A 86 -5.94 -12.51 -48.78
N GLY A 87 -4.71 -12.95 -49.05
CA GLY A 87 -4.29 -14.34 -49.10
C GLY A 87 -2.84 -14.44 -49.57
N ALA A 88 -2.28 -15.65 -49.61
CA ALA A 88 -0.95 -15.84 -50.21
C ALA A 88 -0.98 -15.46 -51.70
N ASP A 89 0.12 -14.90 -52.22
CA ASP A 89 0.18 -14.38 -53.60
C ASP A 89 -0.32 -15.40 -54.64
N GLU A 90 0.12 -16.65 -54.51
CA GLU A 90 -0.30 -17.74 -55.39
C GLU A 90 -1.81 -18.06 -55.25
N ALA A 91 -2.39 -17.94 -54.05
CA ALA A 91 -3.82 -18.16 -53.84
C ALA A 91 -4.68 -17.03 -54.42
N LEU A 92 -4.20 -15.78 -54.29
CA LEU A 92 -4.83 -14.60 -54.87
C LEU A 92 -4.75 -14.61 -56.40
N GLU A 93 -3.65 -15.11 -56.98
CA GLU A 93 -3.50 -15.24 -58.43
C GLU A 93 -4.49 -16.26 -59.01
N HIS A 94 -4.66 -17.42 -58.36
CA HIS A 94 -5.63 -18.45 -58.75
C HIS A 94 -7.09 -18.00 -58.54
N ALA A 95 -7.41 -17.29 -57.45
CA ALA A 95 -8.76 -16.80 -57.16
C ALA A 95 -9.11 -15.50 -57.90
N GLY A 96 -8.12 -14.79 -58.43
CA GLY A 96 -8.25 -13.42 -58.93
C GLY A 96 -9.20 -13.25 -60.11
N GLN A 97 -9.22 -14.20 -61.05
CA GLN A 97 -10.16 -14.16 -62.19
C GLN A 97 -11.61 -14.27 -61.72
N VAL A 98 -11.88 -15.19 -60.80
CA VAL A 98 -13.22 -15.45 -60.25
C VAL A 98 -13.70 -14.27 -59.40
N LEU A 99 -12.82 -13.71 -58.56
CA LEU A 99 -13.13 -12.52 -57.75
C LEU A 99 -13.35 -11.26 -58.62
N SER A 100 -12.62 -11.13 -59.73
CA SER A 100 -12.81 -10.03 -60.68
C SER A 100 -14.14 -10.14 -61.43
N ALA A 101 -14.58 -11.35 -61.79
CA ALA A 101 -15.87 -11.56 -62.46
C ALA A 101 -17.09 -11.22 -61.57
N LEU A 102 -16.90 -11.24 -60.26
CA LEU A 102 -17.92 -10.90 -59.26
C LEU A 102 -17.84 -9.45 -58.77
N SER A 103 -16.82 -8.70 -59.19
CA SER A 103 -16.55 -7.35 -58.68
C SER A 103 -16.35 -6.31 -59.77
N GLU A 104 -16.83 -5.08 -59.51
CA GLU A 104 -16.48 -3.92 -60.34
C GLU A 104 -15.15 -3.30 -59.89
N LYS A 105 -14.82 -3.45 -58.60
CA LYS A 105 -13.56 -2.99 -58.00
C LYS A 105 -13.02 -4.04 -57.02
N LEU A 106 -11.90 -4.66 -57.38
CA LEU A 106 -11.13 -5.58 -56.55
C LEU A 106 -9.93 -4.85 -55.94
N TYR A 107 -9.84 -4.79 -54.61
CA TYR A 107 -8.71 -4.19 -53.90
C TYR A 107 -7.91 -5.28 -53.16
N ILE A 108 -6.60 -5.32 -53.41
CA ILE A 108 -5.64 -6.14 -52.66
C ILE A 108 -4.91 -5.19 -51.69
N ILE A 109 -5.02 -5.41 -50.38
CA ILE A 109 -4.70 -4.40 -49.34
C ILE A 109 -3.44 -4.78 -48.53
N ASN A 110 -2.48 -3.86 -48.41
CA ASN A 110 -1.34 -3.89 -47.46
C ASN A 110 -1.20 -2.50 -46.74
N GLY A 111 -1.18 -2.45 -45.40
CA GLY A 111 -1.67 -1.32 -44.54
C GLY A 111 -0.75 -0.14 -44.12
N ALA A 112 -1.29 0.76 -43.24
CA ALA A 112 -1.13 2.23 -43.16
C ALA A 112 -0.12 2.89 -42.15
N ALA A 113 0.06 4.22 -42.27
CA ALA A 113 1.34 4.97 -42.25
C ALA A 113 2.05 5.37 -40.93
N ALA A 114 1.39 5.81 -39.85
CA ALA A 114 2.13 6.32 -38.67
C ALA A 114 2.67 5.19 -37.77
N GLU A 115 1.87 4.12 -37.63
CA GLU A 115 2.29 2.86 -37.02
C GLU A 115 3.23 2.07 -37.95
N ALA A 116 3.09 2.21 -39.29
CA ALA A 116 4.02 1.64 -40.26
C ALA A 116 5.44 2.22 -40.15
N LEU A 117 5.61 3.51 -39.83
CA LEU A 117 6.94 4.08 -39.56
C LEU A 117 7.61 3.44 -38.33
N ALA A 118 6.84 3.22 -37.25
CA ALA A 118 7.33 2.58 -36.02
C ALA A 118 7.59 1.07 -36.21
N PHE A 119 6.75 0.40 -36.98
CA PHE A 119 6.86 -1.02 -37.32
C PHE A 119 8.02 -1.30 -38.30
N GLY A 120 8.14 -0.49 -39.36
CA GLY A 120 9.24 -0.59 -40.33
C GLY A 120 10.61 -0.32 -39.69
N ALA A 121 10.68 0.62 -38.75
CA ALA A 121 11.89 0.85 -37.95
C ALA A 121 12.26 -0.37 -37.08
N ARG A 122 11.27 -1.09 -36.54
CA ARG A 122 11.46 -2.30 -35.73
C ARG A 122 11.89 -3.52 -36.56
N LEU A 123 11.52 -3.55 -37.84
CA LEU A 123 11.89 -4.59 -38.81
C LEU A 123 13.21 -4.30 -39.55
N GLY A 124 13.91 -3.21 -39.22
CA GLY A 124 15.21 -2.86 -39.80
C GLY A 124 15.14 -2.21 -41.19
N LEU A 125 13.97 -1.72 -41.63
CA LEU A 125 13.78 -1.08 -42.92
C LEU A 125 14.24 0.38 -42.92
N ASN A 126 14.62 0.91 -44.09
CA ASN A 126 15.08 2.29 -44.23
C ASN A 126 13.91 3.27 -44.04
N THR A 127 13.86 3.88 -42.85
CA THR A 127 12.78 4.78 -42.42
C THR A 127 12.69 6.06 -43.24
N ARG A 128 13.76 6.48 -43.94
CA ARG A 128 13.74 7.64 -44.83
C ARG A 128 12.99 7.36 -46.13
N LEU A 129 13.22 6.19 -46.72
CA LEU A 129 12.50 5.73 -47.91
C LEU A 129 11.01 5.49 -47.59
N LEU A 130 10.72 4.90 -46.43
CA LEU A 130 9.36 4.64 -45.96
C LEU A 130 8.58 5.95 -45.70
N PHE A 131 9.25 6.95 -45.15
CA PHE A 131 8.71 8.30 -44.97
C PHE A 131 8.39 8.97 -46.31
N ASP A 132 9.28 8.90 -47.31
CA ASP A 132 9.06 9.53 -48.62
C ASP A 132 7.88 8.91 -49.39
N VAL A 133 7.63 7.61 -49.22
CA VAL A 133 6.45 6.92 -49.78
C VAL A 133 5.15 7.39 -49.11
N ILE A 134 5.15 7.50 -47.79
CA ILE A 134 3.98 7.95 -47.00
C ILE A 134 3.67 9.42 -47.28
N THR A 135 4.70 10.26 -47.42
CA THR A 135 4.57 11.72 -47.58
C THR A 135 3.94 12.12 -48.92
N ASN A 136 3.95 11.23 -49.92
CA ASN A 136 3.29 11.42 -51.21
C ASN A 136 1.84 10.91 -51.27
N SER A 137 1.28 10.46 -50.13
CA SER A 137 -0.12 10.05 -50.05
C SER A 137 -0.99 11.17 -49.47
N ALA A 138 -1.91 11.70 -50.28
CA ALA A 138 -2.80 12.79 -49.90
C ALA A 138 -3.89 12.28 -48.94
N GLY A 139 -3.95 12.84 -47.72
CA GLY A 139 -4.86 12.45 -46.64
C GLY A 139 -6.34 12.77 -46.87
N THR A 140 -6.92 12.22 -47.93
CA THR A 140 -8.35 12.01 -48.11
C THR A 140 -8.62 10.51 -48.12
N SER A 141 -9.68 10.08 -47.43
CA SER A 141 -10.16 8.71 -47.49
C SER A 141 -11.55 8.69 -48.11
N TRP A 142 -11.84 7.65 -48.88
CA TRP A 142 -13.17 7.45 -49.45
C TRP A 142 -14.27 7.49 -48.36
N MET A 143 -13.98 7.06 -47.12
CA MET A 143 -14.93 7.17 -46.02
C MET A 143 -15.26 8.62 -45.65
N PHE A 144 -14.30 9.53 -45.70
CA PHE A 144 -14.57 10.95 -45.46
C PHE A 144 -15.33 11.59 -46.64
N GLU A 145 -14.94 11.29 -47.88
CA GLU A 145 -15.58 11.81 -49.09
C GLU A 145 -17.01 11.27 -49.29
N ASN A 146 -17.24 10.00 -48.95
CA ASN A 146 -18.51 9.32 -49.19
C ASN A 146 -19.43 9.30 -47.97
N ARG A 147 -18.93 9.33 -46.73
CA ARG A 147 -19.79 9.30 -45.52
C ARG A 147 -19.93 10.67 -44.85
N GLY A 148 -18.93 11.55 -45.00
CA GLY A 148 -18.97 12.91 -44.49
C GLY A 148 -20.19 13.72 -44.96
N PRO A 149 -20.54 13.72 -46.27
CA PRO A 149 -21.73 14.41 -46.75
C PRO A 149 -23.04 13.90 -46.15
N HIS A 150 -23.22 12.58 -46.05
CA HIS A 150 -24.41 11.98 -45.42
C HIS A 150 -24.52 12.32 -43.92
N MET A 151 -23.39 12.38 -43.22
CA MET A 151 -23.33 12.81 -41.81
C MET A 151 -23.71 14.29 -41.65
N VAL A 152 -23.30 15.15 -42.59
CA VAL A 152 -23.61 16.58 -42.58
C VAL A 152 -25.07 16.86 -42.95
N GLU A 153 -25.64 16.09 -43.88
CA GLU A 153 -27.02 16.23 -44.34
C GLU A 153 -28.04 15.46 -43.47
N SER A 154 -27.58 14.72 -42.47
CA SER A 154 -28.41 13.84 -41.62
C SER A 154 -29.15 12.74 -42.41
N ASP A 155 -28.54 12.24 -43.49
CA ASP A 155 -29.04 11.10 -44.25
C ASP A 155 -28.56 9.78 -43.62
N TYR A 156 -29.47 9.12 -42.90
CA TYR A 156 -29.21 7.88 -42.18
C TYR A 156 -29.59 6.61 -42.95
N THR A 157 -29.77 6.71 -44.27
CA THR A 157 -30.09 5.55 -45.12
C THR A 157 -29.06 4.42 -44.90
N PRO A 158 -29.48 3.19 -44.55
CA PRO A 158 -28.57 2.10 -44.16
C PRO A 158 -27.88 1.50 -45.39
N LEU A 159 -26.68 2.01 -45.68
CA LEU A 159 -25.87 1.59 -46.83
C LEU A 159 -24.76 0.59 -46.45
N SER A 160 -24.43 0.44 -45.16
CA SER A 160 -23.51 -0.58 -44.61
C SER A 160 -23.75 -0.76 -43.11
N ALA A 161 -23.73 -2.00 -42.61
CA ALA A 161 -23.99 -2.30 -41.21
C ALA A 161 -22.79 -1.97 -40.30
N LEU A 162 -23.05 -1.35 -39.16
CA LEU A 162 -22.03 -1.00 -38.14
C LEU A 162 -21.27 -2.22 -37.58
N ASP A 163 -21.93 -3.39 -37.52
CA ASP A 163 -21.35 -4.63 -37.00
C ASP A 163 -20.12 -5.10 -37.80
N ILE A 164 -20.01 -4.72 -39.07
CA ILE A 164 -18.86 -5.04 -39.92
C ILE A 164 -17.60 -4.31 -39.40
N PHE A 165 -17.73 -3.04 -39.01
CA PHE A 165 -16.63 -2.23 -38.47
C PHE A 165 -16.24 -2.63 -37.05
N VAL A 166 -17.22 -3.06 -36.25
CA VAL A 166 -16.98 -3.67 -34.93
C VAL A 166 -16.11 -4.92 -35.08
N LYS A 167 -16.50 -5.83 -35.97
CA LYS A 167 -15.78 -7.08 -36.24
C LYS A 167 -14.34 -6.80 -36.70
N ASP A 168 -14.14 -5.96 -37.72
CA ASP A 168 -12.81 -5.71 -38.30
C ASP A 168 -11.84 -5.06 -37.29
N LEU A 169 -12.29 -4.04 -36.54
CA LEU A 169 -11.47 -3.39 -35.52
C LEU A 169 -11.22 -4.27 -34.28
N GLY A 170 -12.16 -5.16 -33.94
CA GLY A 170 -12.00 -6.13 -32.86
C GLY A 170 -10.95 -7.19 -33.16
N ILE A 171 -10.83 -7.64 -34.41
CA ILE A 171 -9.76 -8.56 -34.85
C ILE A 171 -8.39 -7.88 -34.70
N VAL A 172 -8.24 -6.66 -35.23
CA VAL A 172 -6.99 -5.88 -35.16
C VAL A 172 -6.57 -5.61 -33.70
N SER A 173 -7.53 -5.24 -32.84
CA SER A 173 -7.25 -4.98 -31.42
C SER A 173 -6.78 -6.23 -30.67
N ARG A 174 -7.35 -7.41 -30.97
CA ARG A 174 -6.96 -8.68 -30.34
C ARG A 174 -5.57 -9.16 -30.77
N GLU A 175 -5.26 -9.06 -32.06
CA GLU A 175 -3.94 -9.48 -32.58
C GLU A 175 -2.79 -8.56 -32.11
N CYS A 176 -3.06 -7.27 -31.89
CA CYS A 176 -2.08 -6.37 -31.30
C CYS A 176 -1.96 -6.53 -29.77
N ALA A 177 -3.05 -6.85 -29.07
CA ALA A 177 -3.03 -7.13 -27.64
C ALA A 177 -2.22 -8.39 -27.29
N SER A 178 -2.32 -9.46 -28.08
CA SER A 178 -1.51 -10.69 -27.90
C SER A 178 0.00 -10.42 -28.04
N ARG A 179 0.37 -9.35 -28.74
CA ARG A 179 1.75 -8.90 -28.98
C ARG A 179 2.16 -7.69 -28.12
N LYS A 180 1.33 -7.29 -27.15
CA LYS A 180 1.54 -6.15 -26.25
C LYS A 180 1.76 -4.80 -26.97
N VAL A 181 1.12 -4.62 -28.13
CA VAL A 181 1.17 -3.35 -28.90
C VAL A 181 -0.12 -2.56 -28.63
N PRO A 182 -0.04 -1.36 -28.03
CA PRO A 182 -1.22 -0.58 -27.71
C PRO A 182 -1.73 0.21 -28.92
N LEU A 183 -2.98 0.00 -29.30
CA LEU A 183 -3.66 0.72 -30.39
C LEU A 183 -4.65 1.76 -29.84
N HIS A 184 -4.15 2.91 -29.39
CA HIS A 184 -4.97 3.88 -28.66
C HIS A 184 -6.15 4.44 -29.48
N VAL A 185 -5.92 4.78 -30.76
CA VAL A 185 -6.96 5.38 -31.62
C VAL A 185 -7.92 4.32 -32.14
N SER A 186 -7.40 3.19 -32.61
CA SER A 186 -8.22 2.08 -33.13
C SER A 186 -9.10 1.47 -32.04
N ASN A 187 -8.62 1.39 -30.79
CA ASN A 187 -9.43 0.95 -29.66
C ASN A 187 -10.58 1.92 -29.37
N ILE A 188 -10.33 3.23 -29.43
CA ILE A 188 -11.39 4.24 -29.25
C ILE A 188 -12.41 4.15 -30.38
N ALA A 189 -11.96 4.06 -31.63
CA ALA A 189 -12.84 3.88 -32.78
C ALA A 189 -13.69 2.61 -32.64
N HIS A 190 -13.07 1.48 -32.25
CA HIS A 190 -13.76 0.21 -32.02
C HIS A 190 -14.86 0.34 -30.96
N GLN A 191 -14.58 1.02 -29.83
CA GLN A 191 -15.57 1.28 -28.79
C GLN A 191 -16.73 2.17 -29.29
N LEU A 192 -16.46 3.15 -30.17
CA LEU A 192 -17.49 3.98 -30.79
C LEU A 192 -18.39 3.20 -31.76
N PHE A 193 -17.82 2.33 -32.59
CA PHE A 193 -18.59 1.44 -33.47
C PHE A 193 -19.41 0.43 -32.64
N LEU A 194 -18.85 -0.12 -31.56
CA LEU A 194 -19.56 -1.02 -30.62
C LEU A 194 -20.75 -0.33 -29.96
N SER A 195 -20.54 0.90 -29.48
CA SER A 195 -21.60 1.70 -28.87
C SER A 195 -22.71 2.03 -29.88
N GLY A 196 -22.35 2.36 -31.12
CA GLY A 196 -23.31 2.58 -32.20
C GLY A 196 -24.12 1.33 -32.58
N ALA A 197 -23.50 0.15 -32.53
CA ALA A 197 -24.18 -1.12 -32.80
C ALA A 197 -25.16 -1.54 -31.69
N GLN A 198 -24.93 -1.12 -30.43
CA GLN A 198 -25.74 -1.51 -29.27
C GLN A 198 -27.08 -0.74 -29.11
N HIS A 199 -27.34 0.29 -29.92
CA HIS A 199 -28.57 1.10 -29.86
C HIS A 199 -29.44 1.02 -31.13
N PRO A 200 -30.17 -0.09 -31.37
CA PRO A 200 -31.16 -0.16 -32.43
C PRO A 200 -32.49 0.45 -31.96
N GLN A 201 -32.80 1.70 -32.32
CA GLN A 201 -34.20 2.13 -32.23
C GLN A 201 -35.03 1.40 -33.30
N GLN A 202 -36.18 0.88 -32.85
CA GLN A 202 -37.19 0.23 -33.69
C GLN A 202 -37.49 1.08 -34.93
N TRP A 203 -37.37 0.45 -36.11
CA TRP A 203 -37.76 0.89 -37.47
C TRP A 203 -36.67 1.02 -38.56
N LEU A 204 -35.39 0.69 -38.32
CA LEU A 204 -34.44 0.37 -39.42
C LEU A 204 -33.40 -0.67 -38.95
N GLY A 205 -33.41 -1.86 -39.55
CA GLY A 205 -32.39 -2.88 -39.29
C GLY A 205 -31.02 -2.45 -39.82
N GLY A 206 -29.97 -2.59 -39.00
CA GLY A 206 -28.57 -2.33 -39.38
C GLY A 206 -28.26 -0.85 -39.58
N ALA A 207 -28.03 -0.12 -38.49
CA ALA A 207 -27.80 1.33 -38.52
C ALA A 207 -26.59 1.72 -39.40
N SER A 208 -26.73 2.83 -40.12
CA SER A 208 -25.72 3.41 -41.03
C SER A 208 -24.50 3.95 -40.25
N VAL A 209 -23.30 3.93 -40.85
CA VAL A 209 -22.10 4.59 -40.28
C VAL A 209 -22.32 6.08 -39.98
N ALA A 210 -23.21 6.74 -40.73
CA ALA A 210 -23.59 8.13 -40.47
C ALA A 210 -24.28 8.32 -39.10
N TYR A 211 -24.84 7.26 -38.51
CA TYR A 211 -25.43 7.26 -37.18
C TYR A 211 -24.38 7.43 -36.07
N ILE A 212 -23.11 7.08 -36.31
CA ILE A 212 -22.02 7.37 -35.37
C ILE A 212 -21.85 8.87 -35.19
N ALA A 213 -22.07 9.69 -36.22
CA ALA A 213 -22.07 11.13 -36.03
C ALA A 213 -23.19 11.56 -35.08
N GLN A 214 -24.34 10.89 -35.05
CA GLN A 214 -25.40 11.16 -34.08
C GLN A 214 -25.05 10.65 -32.68
N VAL A 215 -24.35 9.51 -32.55
CA VAL A 215 -23.82 9.00 -31.27
C VAL A 215 -22.68 9.88 -30.74
N VAL A 216 -21.81 10.39 -31.62
CA VAL A 216 -20.66 11.26 -31.30
C VAL A 216 -21.09 12.72 -31.11
N LEU A 217 -22.12 13.21 -31.81
CA LEU A 217 -22.74 14.54 -31.58
C LEU A 217 -23.70 14.51 -30.39
N ALA A 218 -24.28 13.35 -30.07
CA ALA A 218 -24.95 13.11 -28.78
C ALA A 218 -23.95 12.89 -27.64
N GLN A 219 -22.65 12.74 -27.94
CA GLN A 219 -21.57 12.80 -26.96
C GLN A 219 -21.02 14.24 -26.88
N PRO A 220 -20.96 14.87 -25.69
CA PRO A 220 -20.46 16.24 -25.59
C PRO A 220 -18.95 16.31 -25.83
N CYS A 221 -18.55 16.85 -26.99
CA CYS A 221 -17.18 17.27 -27.31
C CYS A 221 -16.63 18.21 -26.22
N THR A 222 -15.43 17.90 -25.71
CA THR A 222 -14.65 18.78 -24.82
C THR A 222 -13.25 18.97 -25.42
N LEU A 223 -13.06 20.09 -26.13
CA LEU A 223 -11.74 20.71 -26.31
C LEU A 223 -11.85 22.19 -25.94
N PRO A 224 -10.95 22.74 -25.10
CA PRO A 224 -11.03 24.11 -24.63
C PRO A 224 -10.39 25.09 -25.62
N GLY A 225 -11.15 26.12 -26.00
CA GLY A 225 -10.62 27.43 -26.39
C GLY A 225 -10.54 27.75 -27.89
N LYS A 226 -11.54 28.50 -28.39
CA LYS A 226 -11.45 29.84 -29.02
C LYS A 226 -12.77 30.13 -29.76
N GLY A 227 -13.21 31.39 -29.67
CA GLY A 227 -14.60 31.78 -29.93
C GLY A 227 -15.02 32.02 -31.39
N VAL A 228 -16.33 32.32 -31.46
CA VAL A 228 -17.11 33.02 -32.50
C VAL A 228 -17.58 32.19 -33.70
N CYS A 229 -18.90 31.99 -33.88
CA CYS A 229 -19.77 32.91 -34.66
C CYS A 229 -21.27 32.53 -34.60
N LYS A 230 -22.11 33.55 -34.83
CA LYS A 230 -23.58 33.56 -34.73
C LYS A 230 -24.27 32.93 -35.96
N GLY A 231 -25.36 32.22 -35.70
CA GLY A 231 -26.58 32.21 -36.52
C GLY A 231 -26.75 31.04 -37.48
N CYS A 232 -27.68 30.12 -37.19
CA CYS A 232 -28.83 29.86 -38.05
C CYS A 232 -29.85 28.94 -37.34
N SER A 233 -31.12 29.23 -37.61
CA SER A 233 -32.34 28.58 -37.17
C SER A 233 -32.59 27.22 -37.83
N GLN A 234 -33.13 26.23 -37.11
CA GLN A 234 -34.51 25.74 -37.29
C GLN A 234 -34.84 24.50 -36.44
N LYS A 235 -36.12 24.45 -36.08
CA LYS A 235 -36.86 23.49 -35.26
C LYS A 235 -36.81 22.07 -35.82
N PHE A 236 -36.71 21.07 -34.94
CA PHE A 236 -37.61 19.91 -34.97
C PHE A 236 -37.82 19.36 -33.55
N CYS A 237 -39.09 19.24 -33.16
CA CYS A 237 -39.56 18.69 -31.89
C CYS A 237 -39.85 17.20 -32.03
N GLY A 238 -39.48 16.43 -31.00
CA GLY A 238 -40.37 15.42 -30.41
C GLY A 238 -40.06 13.94 -30.70
N ALA A 239 -39.36 13.29 -29.75
CA ALA A 239 -39.80 12.03 -29.13
C ALA A 239 -38.81 11.69 -28.00
N GLY A 240 -39.28 11.70 -26.76
CA GLY A 240 -38.47 11.40 -25.58
C GLY A 240 -38.29 9.89 -25.38
N SER A 241 -37.10 9.51 -24.92
CA SER A 241 -36.94 8.46 -23.93
C SER A 241 -35.66 8.72 -23.14
N ALA A 242 -35.82 8.67 -21.82
CA ALA A 242 -34.92 9.19 -20.81
C ALA A 242 -33.62 8.40 -20.67
N ALA A 243 -32.48 9.12 -20.60
CA ALA A 243 -31.35 8.80 -19.72
C ALA A 243 -30.32 9.94 -19.70
N GLY A 244 -30.29 10.72 -18.61
CA GLY A 244 -29.07 11.25 -18.00
C GLY A 244 -28.45 12.53 -18.57
N TRP A 245 -29.04 13.69 -18.23
CA TRP A 245 -28.47 15.03 -18.43
C TRP A 245 -27.64 15.50 -17.21
N GLY A 246 -26.60 16.32 -17.43
CA GLY A 246 -26.11 17.31 -16.44
C GLY A 246 -24.58 17.59 -16.37
N ARG A 247 -24.02 18.42 -17.26
CA ARG A 247 -22.72 19.11 -17.03
C ARG A 247 -22.96 20.55 -16.53
N ILE A 248 -22.07 21.02 -15.66
CA ILE A 248 -22.16 22.24 -14.83
C ILE A 248 -22.08 23.57 -15.61
N ASP A 249 -21.84 23.55 -16.92
CA ASP A 249 -21.70 24.77 -17.73
C ASP A 249 -23.03 25.38 -18.22
N ASP A 250 -24.16 24.68 -18.05
CA ASP A 250 -25.49 25.13 -18.54
C ASP A 250 -26.32 25.93 -17.51
N SER A 251 -25.69 26.56 -16.51
CA SER A 251 -26.42 27.26 -15.44
C SER A 251 -27.36 28.38 -15.93
N ALA A 252 -27.15 28.92 -17.14
CA ALA A 252 -28.05 29.88 -17.77
C ALA A 252 -29.23 29.21 -18.51
N VAL A 253 -28.99 28.11 -19.21
CA VAL A 253 -30.03 27.39 -20.00
C VAL A 253 -30.96 26.60 -19.08
N VAL A 254 -30.41 25.94 -18.05
CA VAL A 254 -31.18 25.22 -17.03
C VAL A 254 -32.05 26.19 -16.23
N LYS A 255 -31.50 27.33 -15.77
CA LYS A 255 -32.31 28.34 -15.07
C LYS A 255 -33.42 28.93 -15.93
N VAL A 256 -33.16 29.17 -17.22
CA VAL A 256 -34.18 29.67 -18.16
C VAL A 256 -35.27 28.62 -18.40
N TYR A 257 -34.90 27.34 -18.53
CA TYR A 257 -35.85 26.23 -18.65
C TYR A 257 -36.68 26.03 -17.37
N GLU A 258 -36.05 26.02 -16.20
CA GLU A 258 -36.71 25.92 -14.88
C GLU A 258 -37.65 27.11 -14.65
N THR A 259 -37.25 28.32 -15.05
CA THR A 259 -38.07 29.54 -14.94
C THR A 259 -39.26 29.54 -15.90
N LEU A 260 -39.10 29.01 -17.11
CA LEU A 260 -40.15 28.97 -18.13
C LEU A 260 -41.12 27.79 -17.97
N THR A 261 -40.69 26.69 -17.36
CA THR A 261 -41.49 25.45 -17.28
C THR A 261 -41.90 25.05 -15.86
N GLY A 262 -41.26 25.61 -14.82
CA GLY A 262 -41.48 25.22 -13.42
C GLY A 262 -40.90 23.85 -13.04
N VAL A 263 -40.25 23.14 -13.97
CA VAL A 263 -39.70 21.79 -13.77
C VAL A 263 -38.21 21.88 -13.44
N LYS A 264 -37.80 21.40 -12.25
CA LYS A 264 -36.38 21.28 -11.86
C LYS A 264 -35.73 20.07 -12.53
N VAL A 265 -34.50 20.25 -13.04
CA VAL A 265 -33.74 19.18 -13.69
C VAL A 265 -32.67 18.66 -12.71
N GLU A 266 -32.92 17.52 -12.06
CA GLU A 266 -31.95 16.86 -11.17
C GLU A 266 -31.03 15.93 -11.98
N GLY A 267 -29.78 16.33 -12.18
CA GLY A 267 -28.73 15.47 -12.76
C GLY A 267 -28.06 14.62 -11.67
N LYS A 268 -27.65 13.39 -12.01
CA LYS A 268 -26.83 12.57 -11.09
C LYS A 268 -25.46 13.23 -10.87
N PRO A 269 -24.95 13.34 -9.64
CA PRO A 269 -23.58 13.81 -9.39
C PRO A 269 -22.58 12.91 -10.13
N HIS A 270 -21.59 13.49 -10.83
CA HIS A 270 -20.53 12.74 -11.51
C HIS A 270 -19.23 12.74 -10.71
N ALA A 271 -18.35 11.78 -10.99
CA ALA A 271 -16.98 11.77 -10.48
C ALA A 271 -16.19 12.98 -11.01
N LEU A 272 -15.46 13.66 -10.13
CA LEU A 272 -14.75 14.91 -10.43
C LEU A 272 -13.24 14.77 -10.25
N ASN A 273 -12.44 15.52 -11.00
CA ASN A 273 -11.01 15.62 -10.72
C ASN A 273 -10.78 16.44 -9.43
N LYS A 274 -10.13 15.83 -8.43
CA LYS A 274 -9.93 16.40 -7.09
C LYS A 274 -9.22 17.75 -7.15
N GLU A 275 -8.08 17.81 -7.83
CA GLU A 275 -7.24 19.02 -7.84
C GLU A 275 -7.93 20.20 -8.55
N SER A 276 -8.62 19.93 -9.66
CA SER A 276 -9.41 20.94 -10.38
C SER A 276 -10.51 21.53 -9.50
N VAL A 277 -11.27 20.68 -8.79
CA VAL A 277 -12.33 21.13 -7.88
C VAL A 277 -11.74 21.97 -6.75
N LEU A 278 -10.68 21.49 -6.08
CA LEU A 278 -10.07 22.21 -4.96
C LEU A 278 -9.52 23.58 -5.37
N ARG A 279 -8.91 23.69 -6.56
CA ARG A 279 -8.44 24.98 -7.13
C ARG A 279 -9.58 25.93 -7.52
N SER A 280 -10.77 25.42 -7.79
CA SER A 280 -11.94 26.25 -8.12
C SER A 280 -12.61 26.89 -6.90
N LEU A 281 -12.32 26.40 -5.69
CA LEU A 281 -12.88 26.91 -4.44
C LEU A 281 -12.25 28.27 -4.07
N PRO A 282 -12.97 29.14 -3.35
CA PRO A 282 -12.37 30.36 -2.81
C PRO A 282 -11.18 30.02 -1.90
N PRO A 283 -10.17 30.89 -1.76
CA PRO A 283 -9.03 30.64 -0.89
C PRO A 283 -9.48 30.40 0.56
N GLU A 284 -8.75 29.56 1.29
CA GLU A 284 -9.03 29.27 2.70
C GLU A 284 -9.01 30.54 3.56
N TRP A 285 -9.70 30.48 4.71
CA TRP A 285 -9.69 31.59 5.67
C TRP A 285 -8.25 31.91 6.10
N PRO A 286 -7.83 33.19 6.03
CA PRO A 286 -6.40 33.56 6.08
C PRO A 286 -5.73 33.24 7.41
N THR A 287 -6.46 33.20 8.52
CA THR A 287 -5.93 32.91 9.86
C THR A 287 -6.36 31.53 10.34
N ASP A 288 -5.55 30.86 11.16
CA ASP A 288 -5.98 29.61 11.80
C ASP A 288 -6.75 29.91 13.08
N PRO A 289 -8.06 29.61 13.15
CA PRO A 289 -8.84 29.89 14.34
C PRO A 289 -8.55 28.89 15.49
N ILE A 290 -7.64 27.92 15.34
CA ILE A 290 -7.39 26.91 16.38
C ILE A 290 -7.04 27.53 17.75
N ASN A 291 -6.24 28.59 17.79
CA ASN A 291 -5.89 29.29 19.02
C ASN A 291 -7.11 30.02 19.62
N ASP A 292 -7.96 30.60 18.76
CA ASP A 292 -9.21 31.21 19.18
C ASP A 292 -10.16 30.17 19.76
N ILE A 293 -10.23 28.97 19.16
CA ILE A 293 -11.02 27.84 19.67
C ILE A 293 -10.53 27.41 21.06
N ILE A 294 -9.21 27.32 21.28
CA ILE A 294 -8.65 26.99 22.60
C ILE A 294 -9.12 28.03 23.64
N SER A 295 -9.10 29.31 23.30
CA SER A 295 -9.59 30.39 24.18
C SER A 295 -11.12 30.34 24.39
N LEU A 296 -11.90 30.11 23.34
CA LEU A 296 -13.36 30.04 23.38
C LEU A 296 -13.86 28.81 24.17
N THR A 297 -13.21 27.66 24.02
CA THR A 297 -13.56 26.44 24.76
C THR A 297 -13.30 26.58 26.25
N GLN A 298 -12.23 27.27 26.65
CA GLN A 298 -11.99 27.62 28.05
C GLN A 298 -13.11 28.48 28.66
N LYS A 299 -13.72 29.36 27.86
CA LYS A 299 -14.86 30.20 28.29
C LYS A 299 -16.19 29.44 28.36
N SER A 300 -16.41 28.48 27.46
CA SER A 300 -17.65 27.69 27.39
C SER A 300 -17.81 26.73 28.58
N SER A 301 -16.71 26.22 29.16
CA SER A 301 -16.68 25.23 30.26
C SER A 301 -17.44 23.91 30.00
N LYS A 302 -18.04 23.72 28.82
CA LYS A 302 -18.73 22.50 28.40
C LYS A 302 -17.76 21.39 28.03
N THR A 303 -18.07 20.18 28.50
CA THR A 303 -17.37 18.95 28.10
C THR A 303 -17.94 18.40 26.80
N LEU A 304 -17.09 18.05 25.84
CA LEU A 304 -17.52 17.33 24.64
C LEU A 304 -17.56 15.82 24.89
N VAL A 305 -18.73 15.20 24.76
CA VAL A 305 -18.90 13.75 24.92
C VAL A 305 -19.14 13.13 23.56
N VAL A 306 -18.18 12.32 23.09
CA VAL A 306 -18.25 11.70 21.76
C VAL A 306 -18.74 10.27 21.90
N LEU A 307 -19.90 9.97 21.35
CA LEU A 307 -20.39 8.59 21.23
C LEU A 307 -19.91 8.04 19.89
N ASP A 308 -18.94 7.12 19.96
CA ASP A 308 -18.27 6.57 18.80
C ASP A 308 -18.81 5.18 18.47
N ASP A 309 -19.30 4.98 17.25
CA ASP A 309 -19.87 3.69 16.81
C ASP A 309 -18.82 2.63 16.44
N ASP A 310 -17.55 3.05 16.32
CA ASP A 310 -16.39 2.23 15.93
C ASP A 310 -15.10 2.86 16.50
N PRO A 311 -14.13 2.10 17.05
CA PRO A 311 -12.93 2.64 17.71
C PRO A 311 -12.04 3.54 16.83
N THR A 312 -12.27 3.52 15.53
CA THR A 312 -11.62 4.41 14.57
C THR A 312 -11.97 5.89 14.74
N GLY A 313 -12.87 6.33 15.62
CA GLY A 313 -13.19 7.77 15.73
C GLY A 313 -12.15 8.60 16.43
N THR A 314 -11.23 7.94 17.11
CA THR A 314 -10.10 8.55 17.79
C THR A 314 -8.97 8.97 16.84
N GLN A 315 -9.17 8.86 15.52
CA GLN A 315 -8.17 9.04 14.48
C GLN A 315 -7.45 10.39 14.48
N THR A 316 -8.06 11.47 14.94
CA THR A 316 -7.51 12.84 14.84
C THR A 316 -7.21 13.48 16.18
N VAL A 317 -7.38 12.74 17.28
CA VAL A 317 -7.22 13.26 18.65
C VAL A 317 -6.00 12.66 19.33
N HIS A 318 -5.46 13.37 20.32
CA HIS A 318 -4.45 12.89 21.26
C HIS A 318 -4.73 13.51 22.64
N ASP A 319 -4.20 12.88 23.69
CA ASP A 319 -4.46 13.21 25.09
C ASP A 319 -5.94 13.18 25.50
N ILE A 320 -6.72 12.30 24.89
CA ILE A 320 -8.15 12.11 25.18
C ILE A 320 -8.43 10.72 25.76
N ASP A 321 -9.25 10.68 26.81
CA ASP A 321 -9.74 9.43 27.40
C ASP A 321 -10.85 8.81 26.53
N VAL A 322 -10.79 7.48 26.39
CA VAL A 322 -11.79 6.64 25.73
C VAL A 322 -12.33 5.66 26.76
N LEU A 323 -13.62 5.76 27.04
CA LEU A 323 -14.34 4.83 27.90
C LEU A 323 -14.98 3.75 27.04
N THR A 324 -14.92 2.51 27.49
CA THR A 324 -15.58 1.37 26.85
C THR A 324 -16.75 0.84 27.70
N GLU A 325 -16.97 1.46 28.86
CA GLU A 325 -18.12 1.29 29.75
C GLU A 325 -18.74 2.65 30.08
N TRP A 326 -20.03 2.67 30.43
CA TRP A 326 -20.83 3.87 30.65
C TRP A 326 -21.69 3.77 31.92
N SER A 327 -21.13 3.15 32.97
CA SER A 327 -21.76 3.14 34.29
C SER A 327 -21.81 4.58 34.84
N ILE A 328 -22.81 4.89 35.67
CA ILE A 328 -22.93 6.21 36.30
C ILE A 328 -21.65 6.53 37.10
N GLU A 329 -21.07 5.55 37.80
CA GLU A 329 -19.83 5.71 38.56
C GLU A 329 -18.64 6.10 37.67
N SER A 330 -18.44 5.36 36.57
CA SER A 330 -17.35 5.62 35.61
C SER A 330 -17.49 7.01 34.96
N LEU A 331 -18.72 7.41 34.62
CA LEU A 331 -19.01 8.73 34.05
C LEU A 331 -18.83 9.86 35.07
N VAL A 332 -19.25 9.67 36.33
CA VAL A 332 -19.00 10.63 37.43
C VAL A 332 -17.50 10.80 37.65
N ALA A 333 -16.73 9.71 37.69
CA ALA A 333 -15.28 9.75 37.80
C ALA A 333 -14.65 10.53 36.65
N GLN A 334 -15.15 10.35 35.42
CA GLN A 334 -14.67 11.08 34.25
C GLN A 334 -15.01 12.57 34.32
N PHE A 335 -16.24 12.95 34.65
CA PHE A 335 -16.62 14.36 34.79
C PHE A 335 -15.85 15.07 35.90
N ARG A 336 -15.50 14.39 37.00
CA ARG A 336 -14.65 14.96 38.06
C ARG A 336 -13.26 15.36 37.60
N LYS A 337 -12.72 14.73 36.54
CA LYS A 337 -11.43 15.14 35.92
C LYS A 337 -11.53 16.48 35.17
N LYS A 338 -12.74 17.00 34.94
CA LYS A 338 -13.03 18.19 34.11
C LYS A 338 -12.40 18.09 32.70
N PRO A 339 -12.62 16.98 31.96
CA PRO A 339 -12.04 16.80 30.65
C PRO A 339 -12.62 17.81 29.66
N LYS A 340 -11.82 18.27 28.70
CA LYS A 340 -12.34 19.04 27.55
C LYS A 340 -13.22 18.15 26.66
N CYS A 341 -12.80 16.90 26.48
CA CYS A 341 -13.46 15.92 25.66
C CYS A 341 -13.15 14.51 26.18
N PHE A 342 -14.09 13.58 26.04
CA PHE A 342 -13.82 12.15 26.16
C PHE A 342 -14.74 11.35 25.23
N PHE A 343 -14.29 10.16 24.85
CA PHE A 343 -15.02 9.26 23.97
C PHE A 343 -15.72 8.17 24.80
N ILE A 344 -16.88 7.74 24.34
CA ILE A 344 -17.54 6.50 24.76
C ILE A 344 -17.60 5.61 23.53
N LEU A 345 -16.87 4.51 23.57
CA LEU A 345 -16.86 3.51 22.52
C LEU A 345 -18.08 2.62 22.64
N THR A 346 -19.04 2.82 21.73
CA THR A 346 -20.32 2.10 21.74
C THR A 346 -20.27 0.79 20.96
N ASN A 347 -19.35 0.67 19.97
CA ASN A 347 -19.31 -0.41 18.98
C ASN A 347 -20.69 -0.71 18.36
N SER A 348 -21.53 0.31 18.24
CA SER A 348 -22.94 0.15 17.90
C SER A 348 -23.13 -0.20 16.41
N ARG A 349 -22.05 -0.23 15.61
CA ARG A 349 -22.02 -0.79 14.24
C ARG A 349 -22.17 -2.31 14.21
N ALA A 350 -21.79 -3.00 15.29
CA ALA A 350 -21.80 -4.47 15.35
C ALA A 350 -23.16 -5.08 15.76
N ILE A 351 -24.19 -4.24 15.99
CA ILE A 351 -25.50 -4.65 16.50
C ILE A 351 -26.66 -4.06 15.67
N SER A 352 -27.88 -4.60 15.83
CA SER A 352 -29.06 -4.12 15.10
C SER A 352 -29.44 -2.68 15.45
N SER A 353 -30.20 -2.02 14.54
CA SER A 353 -30.63 -0.62 14.73
C SER A 353 -31.45 -0.41 16.01
N GLU A 354 -32.35 -1.35 16.36
CA GLU A 354 -33.15 -1.23 17.60
C GLU A 354 -32.25 -1.32 18.84
N LYS A 355 -31.33 -2.29 18.87
CA LYS A 355 -30.38 -2.46 19.98
C LYS A 355 -29.45 -1.26 20.12
N ALA A 356 -28.98 -0.72 19.01
CA ALA A 356 -28.15 0.47 19.01
C ALA A 356 -28.90 1.71 19.50
N SER A 357 -30.17 1.87 19.12
CA SER A 357 -31.00 2.98 19.62
C SER A 357 -31.21 2.87 21.13
N ALA A 358 -31.56 1.68 21.63
CA ALA A 358 -31.68 1.42 23.07
C ALA A 358 -30.37 1.70 23.83
N LEU A 359 -29.23 1.30 23.26
CA LEU A 359 -27.90 1.57 23.81
C LEU A 359 -27.61 3.08 23.91
N ILE A 360 -27.87 3.85 22.85
CA ILE A 360 -27.66 5.31 22.85
C ILE A 360 -28.58 5.98 23.89
N THR A 361 -29.85 5.56 23.98
CA THR A 361 -30.79 6.02 25.01
C THR A 361 -30.26 5.75 26.41
N GLU A 362 -29.77 4.54 26.69
CA GLU A 362 -29.15 4.18 27.97
C GLU A 362 -27.94 5.06 28.31
N ILE A 363 -27.02 5.22 27.36
CA ILE A 363 -25.81 6.06 27.55
C ILE A 363 -26.22 7.50 27.85
N CYS A 364 -27.15 8.07 27.10
CA CYS A 364 -27.61 9.45 27.30
C CYS A 364 -28.28 9.64 28.68
N ARG A 365 -29.07 8.65 29.12
CA ARG A 365 -29.67 8.65 30.45
C ARG A 365 -28.62 8.61 31.56
N ASN A 366 -27.61 7.75 31.42
CA ASN A 366 -26.52 7.64 32.39
C ASN A 366 -25.66 8.92 32.41
N LEU A 367 -25.41 9.55 31.25
CA LEU A 367 -24.74 10.85 31.16
C LEU A 367 -25.52 11.96 31.86
N SER A 368 -26.84 12.00 31.68
CA SER A 368 -27.72 12.96 32.37
C SER A 368 -27.70 12.75 33.88
N ALA A 369 -27.72 11.50 34.34
CA ALA A 369 -27.62 11.18 35.77
C ALA A 369 -26.24 11.54 36.36
N ALA A 370 -25.16 11.22 35.65
CA ALA A 370 -23.79 11.49 36.08
C ALA A 370 -23.48 13.00 36.13
N SER A 371 -23.88 13.76 35.11
CA SER A 371 -23.69 15.22 35.07
C SER A 371 -24.41 15.94 36.21
N LYS A 372 -25.62 15.51 36.59
CA LYS A 372 -26.36 16.05 37.75
C LYS A 372 -25.67 15.77 39.09
N THR A 373 -24.80 14.76 39.15
CA THR A 373 -24.08 14.36 40.38
C THR A 373 -22.80 15.19 40.58
N VAL A 374 -22.26 15.81 39.52
CA VAL A 374 -21.03 16.60 39.57
C VAL A 374 -21.37 18.08 39.36
N GLU A 375 -21.16 18.91 40.38
CA GLU A 375 -21.48 20.34 40.32
C GLU A 375 -20.82 21.05 39.12
N ASN A 376 -21.58 21.96 38.49
CA ASN A 376 -21.16 22.77 37.35
C ASN A 376 -20.70 21.96 36.12
N THR A 377 -21.30 20.79 35.89
CA THR A 377 -21.03 19.98 34.70
C THR A 377 -22.08 20.26 33.63
N ASP A 378 -21.64 20.80 32.50
CA ASP A 378 -22.44 20.93 31.28
C ASP A 378 -21.70 20.22 30.12
N TYR A 379 -22.45 19.67 29.17
CA TYR A 379 -21.88 18.84 28.12
C TYR A 379 -22.60 18.97 26.78
N THR A 380 -21.92 18.57 25.70
CA THR A 380 -22.48 18.49 24.36
C THR A 380 -22.16 17.12 23.76
N VAL A 381 -23.17 16.48 23.18
CA VAL A 381 -23.03 15.14 22.61
C VAL A 381 -22.71 15.22 21.12
N VAL A 382 -21.68 14.49 20.71
CA VAL A 382 -21.33 14.26 19.30
C VAL A 382 -21.55 12.79 19.00
N LEU A 383 -22.39 12.50 18.03
CA LEU A 383 -22.58 11.17 17.47
C LEU A 383 -21.59 11.01 16.31
N ARG A 384 -20.54 10.21 16.51
CA ARG A 384 -19.56 9.92 15.47
C ARG A 384 -19.84 8.55 14.89
N GLY A 385 -19.99 8.47 13.56
CA GLY A 385 -20.25 7.19 12.91
C GLY A 385 -21.00 7.21 11.57
N ASP A 386 -20.93 6.08 10.89
CA ASP A 386 -21.59 5.82 9.59
C ASP A 386 -23.06 5.39 9.78
N SER A 387 -23.42 4.94 10.97
CA SER A 387 -24.73 4.34 11.26
C SER A 387 -25.91 5.31 11.08
N THR A 388 -26.98 4.90 10.39
CA THR A 388 -28.13 5.74 10.02
C THR A 388 -28.90 6.23 11.25
N LEU A 389 -29.29 7.51 11.23
CA LEU A 389 -30.19 8.24 12.15
C LEU A 389 -30.49 7.65 13.55
N ARG A 390 -29.47 7.48 14.38
CA ARG A 390 -29.65 7.24 15.82
C ARG A 390 -29.80 8.54 16.64
N ALA A 391 -29.84 9.68 15.94
CA ALA A 391 -30.02 11.00 16.52
C ALA A 391 -31.35 11.12 17.28
N ASP A 392 -32.43 10.53 16.74
CA ASP A 392 -33.74 10.54 17.39
C ASP A 392 -33.69 9.93 18.81
N ALA A 393 -32.91 8.85 19.00
CA ALA A 393 -32.74 8.17 20.29
C ALA A 393 -31.89 8.97 21.31
N ALA A 394 -30.98 9.82 20.83
CA ALA A 394 -30.24 10.74 21.68
C ALA A 394 -31.09 11.96 22.06
N ILE A 395 -31.84 12.52 21.09
CA ILE A 395 -32.73 13.67 21.28
C ILE A 395 -33.83 13.35 22.31
N SER A 396 -34.38 12.13 22.30
CA SER A 396 -35.43 11.74 23.24
C SER A 396 -35.03 11.82 24.72
N GLU A 397 -33.74 11.69 25.04
CA GLU A 397 -33.24 11.72 26.44
C GLU A 397 -32.53 13.03 26.78
N ILE A 398 -31.80 13.63 25.83
CA ILE A 398 -31.05 14.89 26.06
C ILE A 398 -31.99 16.11 25.99
N GLY A 399 -33.13 15.99 25.32
CA GLY A 399 -34.09 17.08 25.09
C GLY A 399 -33.96 17.70 23.70
N GLU A 400 -34.91 18.57 23.35
CA GLU A 400 -34.92 19.28 22.06
C GLU A 400 -33.72 20.23 21.92
N VAL A 401 -32.85 19.96 20.95
CA VAL A 401 -31.74 20.84 20.55
C VAL A 401 -32.19 21.91 19.55
N ASP A 402 -31.48 23.04 19.49
CA ASP A 402 -31.80 24.10 18.53
C ASP A 402 -31.48 23.71 17.10
N VAL A 403 -30.31 23.12 16.87
CA VAL A 403 -29.87 22.74 15.53
C VAL A 403 -29.18 21.38 15.54
N TRP A 404 -29.57 20.51 14.62
CA TRP A 404 -28.90 19.25 14.35
C TRP A 404 -27.90 19.43 13.19
N ILE A 405 -26.61 19.31 13.52
CA ILE A 405 -25.49 19.51 12.59
C ILE A 405 -25.08 18.18 11.96
N ILE A 406 -24.87 18.17 10.64
CA ILE A 406 -24.32 17.03 9.90
C ILE A 406 -23.04 17.48 9.19
N CYS A 407 -21.92 16.88 9.59
CA CYS A 407 -20.60 17.29 9.15
C CYS A 407 -19.67 16.06 8.93
N PRO A 408 -19.81 15.36 7.79
CA PRO A 408 -19.07 14.11 7.54
C PRO A 408 -17.65 14.32 6.97
N PHE A 409 -17.16 15.56 6.91
CA PHE A 409 -15.82 15.85 6.37
C PHE A 409 -14.72 15.17 7.19
N PHE A 410 -13.78 14.52 6.50
CA PHE A 410 -12.63 13.87 7.10
C PHE A 410 -11.48 13.75 6.09
N LEU A 411 -10.47 14.61 6.25
CA LEU A 411 -9.41 14.77 5.25
C LEU A 411 -8.58 13.48 5.07
N GLN A 412 -8.15 12.87 6.17
CA GLN A 412 -7.28 11.68 6.17
C GLN A 412 -8.01 10.42 5.66
N GLY A 413 -9.35 10.43 5.73
CA GLY A 413 -10.20 9.41 5.11
C GLY A 413 -10.64 9.74 3.68
N GLY A 414 -10.12 10.82 3.09
CA GLY A 414 -10.46 11.26 1.74
C GLY A 414 -11.91 11.73 1.60
N ARG A 415 -12.53 12.25 2.65
CA ARG A 415 -13.96 12.62 2.67
C ARG A 415 -14.15 14.12 2.58
N TYR A 416 -14.83 14.57 1.52
CA TYR A 416 -15.05 15.99 1.21
C TYR A 416 -16.54 16.28 1.12
N THR A 417 -16.98 17.48 1.53
CA THR A 417 -18.37 17.91 1.34
C THR A 417 -18.37 19.25 0.62
N ILE A 418 -18.81 19.25 -0.64
CA ILE A 418 -18.71 20.39 -1.55
C ILE A 418 -20.05 20.53 -2.27
N GLY A 419 -20.69 21.70 -2.16
CA GLY A 419 -21.99 21.94 -2.79
C GLY A 419 -23.09 21.03 -2.24
N ASP A 420 -23.04 20.71 -0.95
CA ASP A 420 -23.88 19.75 -0.22
C ASP A 420 -23.71 18.29 -0.66
N ILE A 421 -22.85 18.01 -1.64
CA ILE A 421 -22.53 16.65 -2.08
C ILE A 421 -21.34 16.12 -1.28
N HIS A 422 -21.50 14.92 -0.72
CA HIS A 422 -20.41 14.22 -0.06
C HIS A 422 -19.64 13.35 -1.05
N TYR A 423 -18.32 13.47 -1.03
CA TYR A 423 -17.40 12.78 -1.93
C TYR A 423 -16.41 11.93 -1.16
N VAL A 424 -16.00 10.83 -1.78
CA VAL A 424 -14.92 9.95 -1.36
C VAL A 424 -13.82 10.03 -2.41
N ALA A 425 -12.63 10.44 -1.99
CA ALA A 425 -11.47 10.50 -2.86
C ALA A 425 -10.93 9.08 -3.10
N ASP A 426 -10.82 8.74 -4.38
CA ASP A 426 -9.97 7.66 -4.85
C ASP A 426 -8.87 8.27 -5.72
N SER A 427 -7.65 8.31 -5.15
CA SER A 427 -6.48 8.93 -5.78
C SER A 427 -6.75 10.38 -6.21
N GLU A 428 -6.87 10.66 -7.50
CA GLU A 428 -7.13 11.99 -8.07
C GLU A 428 -8.59 12.26 -8.42
N THR A 429 -9.49 11.33 -8.07
CA THR A 429 -10.91 11.40 -8.40
C THR A 429 -11.76 11.52 -7.14
N LEU A 430 -12.70 12.48 -7.11
CA LEU A 430 -13.75 12.60 -6.11
C LEU A 430 -15.00 11.87 -6.59
N ILE A 431 -15.30 10.73 -5.98
CA ILE A 431 -16.45 9.90 -6.30
C ILE A 431 -17.61 10.30 -5.38
N PRO A 432 -18.81 10.63 -5.90
CA PRO A 432 -19.98 10.89 -5.07
C PRO A 432 -20.28 9.70 -4.16
N ALA A 433 -20.54 9.97 -2.88
CA ALA A 433 -20.61 8.94 -1.85
C ALA A 433 -21.65 7.84 -2.17
N GLY A 434 -22.75 8.17 -2.83
CA GLY A 434 -23.80 7.25 -3.26
C GLY A 434 -23.40 6.29 -4.38
N GLU A 435 -22.29 6.53 -5.06
CA GLU A 435 -21.76 5.67 -6.13
C GLU A 435 -20.68 4.69 -5.65
N THR A 436 -20.18 4.90 -4.43
CA THR A 436 -19.11 4.08 -3.84
C THR A 436 -19.59 2.70 -3.38
N GLU A 437 -18.68 1.78 -3.07
CA GLU A 437 -19.03 0.52 -2.44
C GLU A 437 -19.72 0.69 -1.07
N PHE A 438 -19.44 1.77 -0.35
CA PHE A 438 -20.05 2.07 0.96
C PHE A 438 -21.57 2.28 0.86
N ALA A 439 -22.04 2.87 -0.25
CA ALA A 439 -23.45 3.08 -0.52
C ALA A 439 -24.21 1.77 -0.76
N LYS A 440 -23.50 0.70 -1.16
CA LYS A 440 -24.05 -0.63 -1.43
C LYS A 440 -24.03 -1.56 -0.21
N ASP A 441 -23.61 -1.06 0.95
CA ASP A 441 -23.60 -1.83 2.19
C ASP A 441 -25.00 -2.33 2.54
N ALA A 442 -25.13 -3.62 2.88
CA ALA A 442 -26.43 -4.25 3.12
C ALA A 442 -27.13 -3.73 4.39
N SER A 443 -26.38 -3.20 5.35
CA SER A 443 -26.89 -2.73 6.65
C SER A 443 -27.01 -1.21 6.73
N PHE A 444 -26.08 -0.48 6.10
CA PHE A 444 -25.96 0.99 6.20
C PHE A 444 -26.01 1.71 4.86
N GLY A 445 -26.30 1.01 3.76
CA GLY A 445 -26.31 1.55 2.41
C GLY A 445 -27.25 2.75 2.24
N TYR A 446 -26.94 3.60 1.26
CA TYR A 446 -27.67 4.83 0.97
C TYR A 446 -27.60 5.14 -0.52
N LYS A 447 -28.54 5.94 -1.04
CA LYS A 447 -28.61 6.25 -2.49
C LYS A 447 -28.14 7.66 -2.80
N SER A 448 -28.55 8.65 -2.00
CA SER A 448 -28.19 10.04 -2.29
C SER A 448 -26.77 10.38 -1.85
N SER A 449 -26.07 11.14 -2.68
CA SER A 449 -24.78 11.77 -2.35
C SER A 449 -24.96 13.20 -1.84
N ASN A 450 -26.08 13.85 -2.14
CA ASN A 450 -26.42 15.15 -1.58
C ASN A 450 -26.90 14.94 -0.15
N LEU A 451 -26.25 15.59 0.81
CA LEU A 451 -26.52 15.36 2.23
C LEU A 451 -27.92 15.82 2.64
N ARG A 452 -28.55 16.77 1.95
CA ARG A 452 -29.93 17.18 2.24
C ARG A 452 -30.93 16.11 1.83
N GLU A 453 -30.80 15.61 0.61
CA GLU A 453 -31.58 14.47 0.10
C GLU A 453 -31.30 13.19 0.89
N TRP A 454 -30.06 12.98 1.32
CA TRP A 454 -29.68 11.85 2.17
C TRP A 454 -30.40 11.90 3.52
N VAL A 455 -30.55 13.09 4.14
CA VAL A 455 -31.36 13.24 5.37
C VAL A 455 -32.82 12.91 5.09
N GLU A 456 -33.38 13.39 3.98
CA GLU A 456 -34.76 13.07 3.59
C GLU A 456 -34.94 11.57 3.36
N GLU A 457 -34.01 10.92 2.65
CA GLU A 457 -33.96 9.47 2.43
C GLU A 457 -33.96 8.73 3.76
N LYS A 458 -33.05 9.08 4.68
CA LYS A 458 -32.91 8.37 5.95
C LYS A 458 -34.06 8.64 6.90
N THR A 459 -34.65 9.83 6.88
CA THR A 459 -35.82 10.17 7.70
C THR A 459 -37.12 9.64 7.10
N SER A 460 -37.08 8.97 5.94
CA SER A 460 -38.28 8.53 5.21
C SER A 460 -39.24 9.70 4.92
N GLY A 461 -38.69 10.86 4.53
CA GLY A 461 -39.46 12.06 4.20
C GLY A 461 -39.88 12.94 5.37
N ARG A 462 -39.57 12.55 6.62
CA ARG A 462 -39.96 13.32 7.83
C ARG A 462 -39.32 14.70 7.87
N ILE A 463 -38.10 14.83 7.34
CA ILE A 463 -37.37 16.10 7.20
C ILE A 463 -37.14 16.34 5.70
N PRO A 464 -37.91 17.23 5.04
CA PRO A 464 -37.76 17.50 3.61
C PRO A 464 -36.41 18.18 3.28
N ALA A 465 -35.74 17.81 2.18
CA ALA A 465 -34.44 18.38 1.81
C ALA A 465 -34.45 19.91 1.66
N SER A 466 -35.60 20.49 1.27
CA SER A 466 -35.81 21.94 1.13
C SER A 466 -35.80 22.70 2.45
N SER A 467 -36.09 22.03 3.56
CA SER A 467 -36.11 22.59 4.92
C SER A 467 -34.73 22.61 5.60
N ILE A 468 -33.74 21.94 5.00
CA ILE A 468 -32.42 21.74 5.58
C ILE A 468 -31.52 22.94 5.24
N ALA A 469 -30.97 23.58 6.26
CA ALA A 469 -30.02 24.67 6.11
C ALA A 469 -28.65 24.13 5.67
N SER A 470 -27.81 24.99 5.10
CA SER A 470 -26.45 24.62 4.72
C SER A 470 -25.46 25.75 5.00
N ILE A 471 -24.31 25.37 5.55
CA ILE A 471 -23.12 26.19 5.65
C ILE A 471 -22.25 25.85 4.44
N SER A 472 -22.16 26.80 3.51
CA SER A 472 -21.37 26.65 2.28
C SER A 472 -19.89 26.97 2.52
N ILE A 473 -19.02 26.43 1.66
CA ILE A 473 -17.58 26.76 1.66
C ILE A 473 -17.37 28.27 1.48
N GLN A 474 -18.23 28.94 0.69
CA GLN A 474 -18.17 30.39 0.50
C GLN A 474 -18.41 31.14 1.82
N LEU A 475 -19.39 30.71 2.62
CA LEU A 475 -19.66 31.32 3.92
C LEU A 475 -18.47 31.13 4.87
N VAL A 476 -17.94 29.91 4.94
CA VAL A 476 -16.79 29.57 5.81
C VAL A 476 -15.55 30.35 5.40
N ARG A 477 -15.20 30.36 4.11
CA ARG A 477 -13.95 30.96 3.61
C ARG A 477 -13.99 32.46 3.40
N LYS A 478 -15.16 33.08 3.17
CA LYS A 478 -15.28 34.54 3.00
C LYS A 478 -15.89 35.26 4.19
N GLY A 479 -16.79 34.61 4.92
CA GLY A 479 -17.48 35.18 6.08
C GLY A 479 -16.81 34.85 7.42
N GLY A 480 -16.03 33.76 7.49
CA GLY A 480 -15.30 33.37 8.69
C GLY A 480 -16.21 32.93 9.85
N PRO A 481 -15.64 32.81 11.08
CA PRO A 481 -16.37 32.30 12.24
C PRO A 481 -17.61 33.13 12.62
N GLY A 482 -17.53 34.46 12.46
CA GLY A 482 -18.62 35.38 12.81
C GLY A 482 -19.87 35.15 11.95
N ALA A 483 -19.70 35.03 10.62
CA ALA A 483 -20.82 34.77 9.71
C ALA A 483 -21.45 33.38 9.94
N VAL A 484 -20.63 32.37 10.28
CA VAL A 484 -21.12 31.06 10.70
C VAL A 484 -21.97 31.17 11.97
N CYS A 485 -21.49 31.91 12.98
CA CYS A 485 -22.22 32.16 14.22
C CYS A 485 -23.57 32.83 13.97
N GLU A 486 -23.61 33.87 13.14
CA GLU A 486 -24.83 34.60 12.79
C GLU A 486 -25.86 33.70 12.10
N LEU A 487 -25.44 32.89 11.13
CA LEU A 487 -26.32 31.94 10.44
C LEU A 487 -26.89 30.93 11.44
N LEU A 488 -26.05 30.30 12.26
CA LEU A 488 -26.51 29.33 13.27
C LEU A 488 -27.47 29.96 14.29
N CYS A 489 -27.23 31.21 14.69
CA CYS A 489 -28.12 31.95 15.58
C CYS A 489 -29.50 32.21 14.95
N SER A 490 -29.55 32.43 13.63
CA SER A 490 -30.79 32.70 12.88
C SER A 490 -31.69 31.48 12.68
N LEU A 491 -31.16 30.26 12.82
CA LEU A 491 -31.92 29.03 12.62
C LEU A 491 -32.95 28.83 13.75
N LYS A 492 -34.14 28.36 13.35
CA LYS A 492 -35.22 28.02 14.29
C LYS A 492 -34.88 26.74 15.06
N LYS A 493 -35.44 26.58 16.25
CA LYS A 493 -35.28 25.37 17.05
C LYS A 493 -35.76 24.13 16.28
N GLY A 494 -34.99 23.04 16.33
CA GLY A 494 -35.24 21.81 15.58
C GLY A 494 -34.79 21.83 14.12
N SER A 495 -34.03 22.85 13.68
CA SER A 495 -33.52 22.90 12.30
C SER A 495 -32.40 21.87 12.08
N THR A 496 -32.32 21.30 10.88
CA THR A 496 -31.16 20.49 10.46
C THR A 496 -30.24 21.33 9.58
N CYS A 497 -28.93 21.22 9.77
CA CYS A 497 -27.94 21.97 9.01
C CYS A 497 -26.77 21.09 8.53
N ILE A 498 -26.46 21.18 7.23
CA ILE A 498 -25.30 20.53 6.60
C ILE A 498 -24.10 21.46 6.62
N VAL A 499 -22.91 20.91 6.87
CA VAL A 499 -21.65 21.66 6.84
C VAL A 499 -20.80 21.18 5.68
N ASN A 500 -20.45 22.11 4.78
CA ASN A 500 -19.50 21.87 3.70
C ASN A 500 -18.08 22.18 4.18
N ALA A 501 -17.14 21.33 3.82
CA ALA A 501 -15.72 21.51 4.11
C ALA A 501 -14.88 20.75 3.09
N ALA A 502 -13.76 21.34 2.70
CA ALA A 502 -12.77 20.73 1.81
C ALA A 502 -11.34 20.77 2.39
N SER A 503 -11.17 21.33 3.58
CA SER A 503 -9.90 21.46 4.30
C SER A 503 -10.14 21.41 5.82
N GLU A 504 -9.10 21.12 6.59
CA GLU A 504 -9.14 21.22 8.06
C GLU A 504 -9.39 22.68 8.52
N ARG A 505 -8.91 23.66 7.74
CA ARG A 505 -9.14 25.10 8.02
C ARG A 505 -10.62 25.46 7.94
N ASP A 506 -11.35 24.91 6.96
CA ASP A 506 -12.80 25.08 6.87
C ASP A 506 -13.50 24.55 8.13
N MET A 507 -13.04 23.40 8.63
CA MET A 507 -13.59 22.78 9.81
C MET A 507 -13.34 23.60 11.07
N ALA A 508 -12.13 24.13 11.22
CA ALA A 508 -11.76 24.98 12.34
C ALA A 508 -12.60 26.27 12.37
N VAL A 509 -12.82 26.91 11.20
CA VAL A 509 -13.68 28.10 11.11
C VAL A 509 -15.12 27.78 11.51
N PHE A 510 -15.67 26.66 11.02
CA PHE A 510 -17.00 26.21 11.41
C PHE A 510 -17.08 25.97 12.93
N ALA A 511 -16.13 25.23 13.50
CA ALA A 511 -16.09 24.94 14.93
C ALA A 511 -16.02 26.21 15.79
N ALA A 512 -15.20 27.19 15.40
CA ALA A 512 -15.13 28.48 16.08
C ALA A 512 -16.47 29.24 16.06
N GLY A 513 -17.14 29.30 14.90
CA GLY A 513 -18.45 29.95 14.76
C GLY A 513 -19.56 29.24 15.55
N MET A 514 -19.50 27.90 15.60
CA MET A 514 -20.40 27.09 16.41
C MET A 514 -20.22 27.36 17.92
N ILE A 515 -18.99 27.39 18.42
CA ILE A 515 -18.72 27.72 19.84
C ILE A 515 -19.22 29.13 20.18
N GLN A 516 -19.05 30.10 19.27
CA GLN A 516 -19.60 31.45 19.46
C GLN A 516 -21.13 31.45 19.52
N ALA A 517 -21.81 30.62 18.74
CA ALA A 517 -23.26 30.46 18.82
C ALA A 517 -23.70 29.78 20.12
N GLU A 518 -22.95 28.80 20.62
CA GLU A 518 -23.19 28.18 21.94
C GLU A 518 -23.06 29.19 23.09
N LEU A 519 -22.04 30.06 23.04
CA LEU A 519 -21.87 31.15 24.01
C LEU A 519 -23.03 32.16 23.99
N LYS A 520 -23.78 32.23 22.88
CA LYS A 520 -25.02 33.00 22.75
C LYS A 520 -26.28 32.20 23.14
N GLY A 521 -26.12 31.01 23.71
CA GLY A 521 -27.20 30.19 24.26
C GLY A 521 -27.78 29.13 23.31
N LYS A 522 -27.22 28.93 22.10
CA LYS A 522 -27.66 27.86 21.19
C LYS A 522 -27.18 26.49 21.67
N SER A 523 -28.01 25.47 21.44
CA SER A 523 -27.73 24.07 21.72
C SER A 523 -27.66 23.25 20.43
N PHE A 524 -26.74 22.29 20.37
CA PHE A 524 -26.48 21.51 19.17
C PHE A 524 -26.39 20.01 19.46
N LEU A 525 -26.87 19.22 18.50
CA LEU A 525 -26.49 17.82 18.36
C LEU A 525 -25.65 17.69 17.10
N CYS A 526 -24.50 17.04 17.17
CA CYS A 526 -23.63 16.89 16.00
C CYS A 526 -23.57 15.43 15.56
N ARG A 527 -23.79 15.20 14.27
CA ARG A 527 -23.38 13.98 13.58
C ARG A 527 -22.14 14.30 12.75
N SER A 528 -21.03 13.63 13.04
CA SER A 528 -19.75 14.03 12.46
C SER A 528 -18.82 12.87 12.14
N ALA A 529 -17.78 13.17 11.34
CA ALA A 529 -16.55 12.40 11.26
C ALA A 529 -15.44 12.99 12.18
N ALA A 530 -14.23 12.43 12.11
CA ALA A 530 -13.16 12.67 13.08
C ALA A 530 -12.60 14.11 13.07
N SER A 531 -12.45 14.75 11.90
CA SER A 531 -11.84 16.10 11.77
C SER A 531 -12.58 17.18 12.58
N PHE A 532 -13.91 17.09 12.69
CA PHE A 532 -14.67 18.05 13.51
C PHE A 532 -14.35 17.94 14.99
N VAL A 533 -14.12 16.73 15.53
CA VAL A 533 -13.88 16.54 16.97
C VAL A 533 -12.58 17.22 17.37
N SER A 534 -11.50 16.99 16.62
CA SER A 534 -10.21 17.65 16.88
C SER A 534 -10.32 19.17 16.72
N ALA A 535 -10.99 19.64 15.66
CA ALA A 535 -11.22 21.06 15.45
C ALA A 535 -12.04 21.70 16.60
N ARG A 536 -13.11 21.04 17.05
CA ARG A 536 -14.03 21.53 18.09
C ARG A 536 -13.40 21.60 19.49
N VAL A 537 -12.43 20.73 19.77
CA VAL A 537 -11.69 20.68 21.04
C VAL A 537 -10.45 21.60 21.01
N GLY A 538 -10.00 22.00 19.83
CA GLY A 538 -8.77 22.79 19.67
C GLY A 538 -7.51 21.93 19.72
N ILE A 539 -7.57 20.70 19.19
CA ILE A 539 -6.43 19.79 19.11
C ILE A 539 -5.55 20.19 17.93
N ILE A 540 -4.24 20.31 18.19
CA ILE A 540 -3.24 20.63 17.17
C ILE A 540 -2.65 19.30 16.67
N PRO A 541 -2.58 19.05 15.36
CA PRO A 541 -1.99 17.81 14.84
C PRO A 541 -0.53 17.63 15.27
N GLU A 542 -0.18 16.44 15.76
CA GLU A 542 1.18 16.04 16.11
C GLU A 542 1.76 15.06 15.09
N ALA A 543 3.09 14.95 15.02
CA ALA A 543 3.74 13.93 14.21
C ALA A 543 3.45 12.52 14.75
N PRO A 544 3.39 11.48 13.90
CA PRO A 544 3.25 10.11 14.36
C PRO A 544 4.35 9.70 15.34
N LEU A 545 3.97 9.02 16.41
CA LEU A 545 4.86 8.55 17.46
C LEU A 545 5.60 7.28 17.04
N LEU A 546 6.87 7.21 17.40
CA LEU A 546 7.72 6.04 17.29
C LEU A 546 7.77 5.26 18.62
N PRO A 547 8.11 3.96 18.60
CA PRO A 547 8.28 3.17 19.82
C PRO A 547 9.23 3.78 20.86
N SER A 548 10.27 4.51 20.39
CA SER A 548 11.23 5.22 21.23
C SER A 548 10.57 6.30 22.09
N ASP A 549 9.57 7.01 21.55
CA ASP A 549 8.91 8.13 22.22
C ASP A 549 8.09 7.65 23.44
N LEU A 550 7.66 6.39 23.40
CA LEU A 550 6.88 5.73 24.45
C LEU A 550 7.75 4.96 25.46
N ARG A 551 9.08 5.03 25.31
CA ARG A 551 10.06 4.30 26.14
C ARG A 551 9.75 2.80 26.22
N ILE A 552 9.25 2.22 25.12
CA ILE A 552 9.00 0.79 25.04
C ILE A 552 10.35 0.09 25.15
N SER A 553 10.58 -0.58 26.28
CA SER A 553 11.79 -1.34 26.52
C SER A 553 12.02 -2.33 25.37
N ARG A 554 13.26 -2.43 24.87
CA ARG A 554 13.70 -3.41 23.87
C ARG A 554 13.72 -4.86 24.41
N LYS A 555 12.78 -5.19 25.30
CA LYS A 555 12.57 -6.55 25.80
C LYS A 555 12.41 -7.51 24.62
N VAL A 556 12.93 -8.72 24.81
CA VAL A 556 12.99 -9.82 23.84
C VAL A 556 11.61 -10.43 23.54
N VAL A 557 10.50 -9.70 23.71
CA VAL A 557 9.15 -10.20 23.41
C VAL A 557 8.63 -9.59 22.10
N GLY A 558 7.93 -10.42 21.33
CA GLY A 558 7.36 -10.04 20.04
C GLY A 558 6.17 -9.09 20.15
N GLY A 559 5.85 -8.42 19.06
CA GLY A 559 4.58 -7.72 18.84
C GLY A 559 3.49 -8.67 18.33
N LEU A 560 2.24 -8.26 18.50
CA LEU A 560 1.08 -9.01 18.01
C LEU A 560 0.32 -8.16 16.98
N VAL A 561 0.08 -8.70 15.81
CA VAL A 561 -0.72 -8.10 14.74
C VAL A 561 -1.93 -8.98 14.50
N VAL A 562 -3.14 -8.43 14.57
CA VAL A 562 -4.39 -9.18 14.37
C VAL A 562 -5.23 -8.57 13.25
N VAL A 563 -5.56 -9.38 12.24
CA VAL A 563 -6.31 -8.95 11.07
C VAL A 563 -7.52 -9.85 10.84
N GLY A 564 -8.70 -9.38 11.25
CA GLY A 564 -9.94 -10.17 11.20
C GLY A 564 -10.83 -9.98 9.96
N SER A 565 -10.70 -8.86 9.23
CA SER A 565 -11.63 -8.53 8.14
C SER A 565 -11.16 -9.05 6.78
N TYR A 566 -12.09 -9.59 5.98
CA TYR A 566 -11.89 -9.83 4.55
C TYR A 566 -12.45 -8.66 3.73
N VAL A 567 -11.56 -7.78 3.27
CA VAL A 567 -11.88 -6.67 2.34
C VAL A 567 -10.73 -6.60 1.34
N PRO A 568 -10.97 -6.41 0.02
CA PRO A 568 -9.91 -6.41 -0.99
C PRO A 568 -8.71 -5.53 -0.64
N LYS A 569 -8.95 -4.34 -0.09
CA LYS A 569 -7.89 -3.43 0.38
C LYS A 569 -7.08 -4.01 1.54
N THR A 570 -7.74 -4.62 2.53
CA THR A 570 -7.05 -5.24 3.67
C THR A 570 -6.24 -6.47 3.23
N THR A 571 -6.75 -7.24 2.26
CA THR A 571 -6.00 -8.37 1.67
C THR A 571 -4.71 -7.89 1.00
N LYS A 572 -4.79 -6.87 0.14
CA LYS A 572 -3.59 -6.26 -0.49
C LYS A 572 -2.58 -5.73 0.54
N GLN A 573 -3.06 -5.08 1.61
CA GLN A 573 -2.19 -4.59 2.68
C GLN A 573 -1.46 -5.72 3.43
N VAL A 574 -2.11 -6.87 3.59
CA VAL A 574 -1.51 -8.05 4.24
C VAL A 574 -0.54 -8.76 3.32
N GLU A 575 -0.86 -8.89 2.03
CA GLU A 575 0.07 -9.43 1.02
C GLU A 575 1.36 -8.61 0.95
N GLU A 576 1.24 -7.28 0.96
CA GLU A 576 2.39 -6.37 0.98
C GLU A 576 3.20 -6.51 2.29
N LEU A 577 2.51 -6.62 3.44
CA LEU A 577 3.16 -6.89 4.73
C LEU A 577 3.97 -8.20 4.68
N LEU A 578 3.39 -9.28 4.17
CA LEU A 578 4.07 -10.57 4.06
C LEU A 578 5.22 -10.53 3.06
N SER A 579 5.07 -9.82 1.94
CA SER A 579 6.15 -9.63 0.97
C SER A 579 7.35 -8.92 1.57
N GLN A 580 7.12 -7.83 2.32
CA GLN A 580 8.20 -7.03 2.91
C GLN A 580 8.79 -7.63 4.19
N ARG A 581 7.98 -8.31 5.00
CA ARG A 581 8.33 -8.70 6.38
C ARG A 581 8.18 -10.19 6.67
N GLY A 582 7.80 -11.03 5.71
CA GLY A 582 7.54 -12.46 5.94
C GLY A 582 8.72 -13.26 6.51
N HIS A 583 9.96 -12.82 6.30
CA HIS A 583 11.14 -13.43 6.91
C HIS A 583 11.23 -13.18 8.43
N ALA A 584 10.77 -12.02 8.91
CA ALA A 584 10.86 -11.57 10.30
C ALA A 584 9.52 -11.66 11.07
N LEU A 585 8.39 -11.81 10.36
CA LEU A 585 7.04 -11.87 10.90
C LEU A 585 6.50 -13.30 10.82
N LYS A 586 6.08 -13.88 11.94
CA LYS A 586 5.46 -15.21 11.95
C LYS A 586 3.98 -15.12 11.66
N GLN A 587 3.54 -15.73 10.57
CA GLN A 587 2.15 -15.78 10.16
C GLN A 587 1.45 -16.99 10.77
N ILE A 588 0.25 -16.78 11.29
CA ILE A 588 -0.70 -17.81 11.70
C ILE A 588 -2.03 -17.48 11.02
N GLU A 589 -2.46 -18.36 10.12
CA GLU A 589 -3.78 -18.25 9.48
C GLU A 589 -4.81 -19.02 10.30
N VAL A 590 -5.91 -18.37 10.65
CA VAL A 590 -7.06 -18.94 11.35
C VAL A 590 -8.13 -19.27 10.31
N SER A 591 -8.47 -20.55 10.18
CA SER A 591 -9.46 -20.99 9.20
C SER A 591 -10.87 -20.52 9.57
N VAL A 592 -11.47 -19.65 8.74
CA VAL A 592 -12.85 -19.18 8.90
C VAL A 592 -13.85 -20.35 8.89
N ASP A 593 -13.62 -21.36 8.06
CA ASP A 593 -14.48 -22.55 7.96
C ASP A 593 -14.54 -23.32 9.27
N LYS A 594 -13.37 -23.58 9.90
CA LYS A 594 -13.30 -24.28 11.19
C LYS A 594 -13.94 -23.50 12.34
N ILE A 595 -13.79 -22.18 12.36
CA ILE A 595 -14.31 -21.35 13.47
C ILE A 595 -15.77 -20.93 13.31
N ALA A 596 -16.29 -20.85 12.07
CA ALA A 596 -17.62 -20.29 11.81
C ALA A 596 -18.66 -21.29 11.28
N VAL A 597 -18.25 -22.40 10.65
CA VAL A 597 -19.15 -23.31 9.91
C VAL A 597 -19.20 -24.71 10.51
N LYS A 598 -18.09 -25.19 11.07
CA LYS A 598 -17.96 -26.56 11.60
C LYS A 598 -18.40 -26.72 13.07
N SER A 599 -18.10 -27.88 13.66
CA SER A 599 -18.49 -28.23 15.03
C SER A 599 -17.76 -27.41 16.09
N VAL A 600 -18.31 -27.41 17.31
CA VAL A 600 -17.75 -26.68 18.47
C VAL A 600 -16.36 -27.20 18.83
N GLU A 601 -16.11 -28.50 18.66
CA GLU A 601 -14.82 -29.14 18.94
C GLU A 601 -13.72 -28.65 18.00
N GLU A 602 -13.99 -28.58 16.69
CA GLU A 602 -13.01 -28.07 15.72
C GLU A 602 -12.70 -26.58 15.94
N ARG A 603 -13.72 -25.79 16.30
CA ARG A 603 -13.54 -24.39 16.68
C ARG A 603 -12.60 -24.26 17.88
N GLU A 604 -12.83 -25.02 18.94
CA GLU A 604 -11.99 -24.98 20.14
C GLU A 604 -10.55 -25.45 19.87
N GLN A 605 -10.37 -26.47 19.03
CA GLN A 605 -9.04 -26.94 18.62
C GLN A 605 -8.27 -25.87 17.84
N GLU A 606 -8.90 -25.22 16.87
CA GLU A 606 -8.28 -24.16 16.07
C GLU A 606 -7.89 -22.97 16.97
N ILE A 607 -8.76 -22.58 17.91
CA ILE A 607 -8.51 -21.49 18.86
C ILE A 607 -7.32 -21.82 19.78
N ASN A 608 -7.30 -23.03 20.37
CA ASN A 608 -6.21 -23.48 21.22
C ASN A 608 -4.88 -23.52 20.46
N HIS A 609 -4.87 -24.17 19.30
CA HIS A 609 -3.67 -24.29 18.48
C HIS A 609 -3.10 -22.91 18.10
N THR A 610 -3.96 -22.00 17.63
CA THR A 610 -3.53 -20.65 17.24
C THR A 610 -2.97 -19.89 18.43
N ALA A 611 -3.63 -19.94 19.59
CA ALA A 611 -3.19 -19.24 20.79
C ALA A 611 -1.85 -19.77 21.32
N GLU A 612 -1.67 -21.09 21.38
CA GLU A 612 -0.42 -21.73 21.84
C GLU A 612 0.76 -21.36 20.93
N VAL A 613 0.58 -21.47 19.60
CA VAL A 613 1.64 -21.13 18.63
C VAL A 613 1.97 -19.64 18.69
N ALA A 614 0.96 -18.77 18.79
CA ALA A 614 1.17 -17.34 18.93
C ALA A 614 1.94 -17.01 20.22
N ASP A 615 1.59 -17.63 21.34
CA ASP A 615 2.26 -17.42 22.62
C ASP A 615 3.75 -17.82 22.56
N VAL A 616 4.06 -18.95 21.92
CA VAL A 616 5.44 -19.40 21.69
C VAL A 616 6.24 -18.42 20.84
N TYR A 617 5.67 -17.91 19.75
CA TYR A 617 6.36 -16.94 18.88
C TYR A 617 6.58 -15.61 19.59
N ILE A 618 5.57 -15.07 20.26
CA ILE A 618 5.69 -13.81 21.00
C ILE A 618 6.71 -13.95 22.13
N LYS A 619 6.71 -15.07 22.87
CA LYS A 619 7.67 -15.35 23.95
C LYS A 619 9.10 -15.50 23.45
N SER A 620 9.30 -15.97 22.21
CA SER A 620 10.61 -16.07 21.57
C SER A 620 11.04 -14.80 20.81
N GLY A 621 10.37 -13.67 21.06
CA GLY A 621 10.75 -12.37 20.48
C GLY A 621 10.34 -12.15 19.03
N LYS A 622 9.53 -13.05 18.47
CA LYS A 622 9.08 -12.99 17.08
C LYS A 622 7.76 -12.24 16.98
N ASP A 623 7.74 -11.17 16.21
CA ASP A 623 6.50 -10.48 15.88
C ASP A 623 5.57 -11.46 15.14
N THR A 624 4.30 -11.51 15.55
CA THR A 624 3.35 -12.54 15.12
C THR A 624 2.12 -11.89 14.50
N LEU A 625 1.76 -12.32 13.29
CA LEU A 625 0.54 -11.97 12.58
C LEU A 625 -0.48 -13.09 12.70
N ILE A 626 -1.60 -12.80 13.36
CA ILE A 626 -2.80 -13.64 13.36
C ILE A 626 -3.77 -13.06 12.35
N MET A 627 -4.15 -13.86 11.34
CA MET A 627 -5.11 -13.44 10.35
C MET A 627 -6.14 -14.51 10.04
N THR A 628 -7.36 -14.11 9.73
CA THR A 628 -8.36 -15.04 9.21
C THR A 628 -8.04 -15.43 7.77
N SER A 629 -8.46 -16.63 7.37
CA SER A 629 -8.34 -17.10 5.99
C SER A 629 -8.98 -16.10 5.00
N ARG A 630 -8.39 -15.98 3.81
CA ARG A 630 -8.76 -14.99 2.80
C ARG A 630 -9.78 -15.51 1.79
N GLN A 631 -10.69 -16.38 2.23
CA GLN A 631 -11.85 -16.78 1.42
C GLN A 631 -13.08 -16.05 1.95
N LEU A 632 -13.82 -15.39 1.05
CA LEU A 632 -15.05 -14.70 1.41
C LEU A 632 -16.15 -15.75 1.70
N VAL A 633 -16.57 -15.83 2.96
CA VAL A 633 -17.73 -16.63 3.37
C VAL A 633 -18.91 -15.68 3.62
N VAL A 634 -19.89 -15.69 2.72
CA VAL A 634 -21.12 -14.88 2.84
C VAL A 634 -22.30 -15.78 3.16
N GLY A 635 -23.15 -15.37 4.09
CA GLY A 635 -24.44 -16.01 4.33
C GLY A 635 -25.43 -15.75 3.19
N LYS A 636 -26.53 -16.50 3.14
CA LYS A 636 -27.61 -16.27 2.16
C LYS A 636 -28.39 -14.99 2.47
N THR A 637 -28.31 -14.51 3.72
CA THR A 637 -28.97 -13.30 4.20
C THR A 637 -27.98 -12.35 4.90
N ALA A 638 -28.38 -11.08 5.06
CA ALA A 638 -27.60 -10.10 5.83
C ALA A 638 -27.44 -10.53 7.30
N SER A 639 -28.47 -11.15 7.88
CA SER A 639 -28.42 -11.68 9.26
C SER A 639 -27.44 -12.83 9.41
N GLU A 640 -27.44 -13.78 8.47
CA GLU A 640 -26.49 -14.90 8.47
C GLU A 640 -25.04 -14.42 8.31
N SER A 641 -24.81 -13.43 7.44
CA SER A 641 -23.49 -12.83 7.26
C SER A 641 -23.00 -12.13 8.54
N LEU A 642 -23.91 -11.51 9.29
CA LEU A 642 -23.61 -10.86 10.56
C LEU A 642 -23.29 -11.88 11.66
N GLU A 643 -23.98 -13.03 11.66
CA GLU A 643 -23.69 -14.14 12.57
C GLU A 643 -22.31 -14.76 12.32
N ILE A 644 -21.92 -14.96 11.06
CA ILE A 644 -20.57 -15.44 10.70
C ILE A 644 -19.51 -14.46 11.21
N ASN A 645 -19.68 -13.16 10.96
CA ASN A 645 -18.77 -12.12 11.47
C ASN A 645 -18.66 -12.15 13.00
N PHE A 646 -19.76 -12.39 13.71
CA PHE A 646 -19.75 -12.56 15.16
C PHE A 646 -18.97 -13.80 15.61
N LYS A 647 -19.15 -14.95 14.94
CA LYS A 647 -18.40 -16.19 15.23
C LYS A 647 -16.91 -16.00 14.98
N VAL A 648 -16.53 -15.30 13.91
CA VAL A 648 -15.12 -14.99 13.60
C VAL A 648 -14.53 -14.04 14.65
N SER A 649 -15.21 -12.93 14.96
CA SER A 649 -14.73 -11.95 15.95
C SER A 649 -14.57 -12.58 17.34
N SER A 650 -15.54 -13.38 17.78
CA SER A 650 -15.46 -14.10 19.06
C SER A 650 -14.29 -15.09 19.13
N ALA A 651 -13.97 -15.79 18.03
CA ALA A 651 -12.82 -16.68 17.99
C ALA A 651 -11.50 -15.90 18.14
N LEU A 652 -11.35 -14.78 17.42
CA LEU A 652 -10.15 -13.92 17.55
C LEU A 652 -10.02 -13.36 18.96
N VAL A 653 -11.13 -12.98 19.59
CA VAL A 653 -11.15 -12.54 20.99
C VAL A 653 -10.66 -13.64 21.93
N GLU A 654 -11.13 -14.88 21.75
CA GLU A 654 -10.71 -16.02 22.57
C GLU A 654 -9.24 -16.37 22.36
N ILE A 655 -8.75 -16.36 21.11
CA ILE A 655 -7.34 -16.56 20.78
C ILE A 655 -6.48 -15.55 21.55
N VAL A 656 -6.77 -14.25 21.42
CA VAL A 656 -6.00 -13.19 22.08
C VAL A 656 -6.13 -13.28 23.61
N ARG A 657 -7.28 -13.71 24.14
CA ARG A 657 -7.49 -13.95 25.57
C ARG A 657 -6.71 -15.16 26.10
N ARG A 658 -6.31 -16.11 25.26
CA ARG A 658 -5.53 -17.29 25.65
C ARG A 658 -4.02 -17.06 25.57
N ILE A 659 -3.54 -16.12 24.74
CA ILE A 659 -2.12 -15.72 24.69
C ILE A 659 -1.70 -15.16 26.07
N SER A 660 -0.77 -15.80 26.76
CA SER A 660 -0.37 -15.46 28.13
C SER A 660 0.74 -14.42 28.19
N THR A 661 1.60 -14.41 27.17
CA THR A 661 2.75 -13.54 27.03
C THR A 661 2.31 -12.13 26.69
N ARG A 662 2.78 -11.15 27.47
CA ARG A 662 2.53 -9.73 27.22
C ARG A 662 3.27 -9.27 25.95
N PRO A 663 2.58 -8.90 24.86
CA PRO A 663 3.23 -8.43 23.64
C PRO A 663 3.85 -7.04 23.83
N ARG A 664 4.86 -6.70 23.01
CA ARG A 664 5.50 -5.38 23.01
C ARG A 664 4.53 -4.27 22.56
N TYR A 665 3.74 -4.57 21.54
CA TYR A 665 2.65 -3.75 21.02
C TYR A 665 1.57 -4.68 20.45
N ILE A 666 0.35 -4.16 20.32
CA ILE A 666 -0.74 -4.87 19.66
C ILE A 666 -1.27 -3.98 18.54
N LEU A 667 -1.30 -4.48 17.31
CA LEU A 667 -1.94 -3.84 16.18
C LEU A 667 -3.20 -4.62 15.80
N ALA A 668 -4.36 -3.98 15.84
CA ALA A 668 -5.61 -4.57 15.37
C ALA A 668 -6.08 -3.86 14.11
N LYS A 669 -6.40 -4.63 13.06
CA LYS A 669 -6.90 -4.10 11.78
C LYS A 669 -8.39 -4.34 11.62
N GLY A 670 -9.11 -3.26 11.36
CA GLY A 670 -10.56 -3.23 11.18
C GLY A 670 -11.28 -2.75 12.43
N GLY A 671 -12.37 -2.01 12.25
CA GLY A 671 -13.09 -1.35 13.35
C GLY A 671 -13.63 -2.31 14.39
N ILE A 672 -14.45 -3.28 13.96
CA ILE A 672 -15.04 -4.31 14.85
C ILE A 672 -13.93 -5.11 15.54
N THR A 673 -12.95 -5.61 14.77
CA THR A 673 -11.80 -6.36 15.31
C THR A 673 -11.08 -5.57 16.39
N SER A 674 -10.78 -4.30 16.14
CA SER A 674 -10.08 -3.44 17.10
C SER A 674 -10.92 -3.21 18.36
N SER A 675 -12.23 -3.03 18.20
CA SER A 675 -13.12 -2.81 19.33
C SER A 675 -13.21 -4.04 20.22
N ASP A 676 -13.43 -5.20 19.61
CA ASP A 676 -13.67 -6.45 20.33
C ASP A 676 -12.39 -6.94 21.01
N LEU A 677 -11.23 -6.77 20.38
CA LEU A 677 -9.96 -7.10 21.01
C LEU A 677 -9.66 -6.19 22.20
N ALA A 678 -9.83 -4.88 22.08
CA ALA A 678 -9.61 -3.95 23.19
C ALA A 678 -10.56 -4.24 24.38
N THR A 679 -11.85 -4.36 24.11
CA THR A 679 -12.89 -4.45 25.16
C THR A 679 -13.07 -5.86 25.71
N LYS A 680 -13.13 -6.88 24.84
CA LYS A 680 -13.47 -8.26 25.23
C LYS A 680 -12.24 -9.12 25.46
N ALA A 681 -11.20 -9.00 24.63
CA ALA A 681 -10.00 -9.84 24.77
C ALA A 681 -9.06 -9.30 25.85
N LEU A 682 -8.80 -7.99 25.82
CA LEU A 682 -7.91 -7.30 26.75
C LEU A 682 -8.63 -6.73 27.98
N GLY A 683 -9.96 -6.69 27.98
CA GLY A 683 -10.74 -6.24 29.13
C GLY A 683 -10.57 -4.75 29.46
N ALA A 684 -10.15 -3.93 28.49
CA ALA A 684 -9.97 -2.50 28.71
C ALA A 684 -11.33 -1.85 28.97
N LYS A 685 -11.46 -1.18 30.12
CA LYS A 685 -12.61 -0.34 30.52
C LYS A 685 -12.38 1.12 30.15
N GLN A 686 -11.11 1.51 30.12
CA GLN A 686 -10.64 2.82 29.69
C GLN A 686 -9.34 2.67 28.90
N ALA A 687 -9.12 3.61 27.99
CA ALA A 687 -7.86 3.79 27.30
C ALA A 687 -7.58 5.28 27.12
N LYS A 688 -6.32 5.67 26.99
CA LYS A 688 -5.93 7.03 26.63
C LYS A 688 -5.41 7.02 25.20
N VAL A 689 -5.94 7.90 24.34
CA VAL A 689 -5.33 8.14 23.02
C VAL A 689 -4.09 8.99 23.25
N VAL A 690 -2.91 8.41 23.06
CA VAL A 690 -1.63 9.11 23.32
C VAL A 690 -1.07 9.78 22.08
N GLY A 691 -1.62 9.48 20.90
CA GLY A 691 -1.16 10.03 19.63
C GLY A 691 -1.56 9.13 18.47
N GLN A 692 -0.73 9.12 17.43
CA GLN A 692 -0.93 8.33 16.22
C GLN A 692 0.29 7.48 15.92
N ALA A 693 0.12 6.25 15.43
CA ALA A 693 1.21 5.43 14.91
C ALA A 693 1.54 5.77 13.43
N MET A 694 0.57 6.34 12.73
CA MET A 694 0.64 6.89 11.38
C MET A 694 -0.52 7.88 11.26
N ALA A 695 -0.45 8.88 10.36
CA ALA A 695 -1.56 9.80 10.14
C ALA A 695 -2.89 9.04 9.92
N GLY A 696 -3.88 9.29 10.79
CA GLY A 696 -5.17 8.59 10.76
C GLY A 696 -5.16 7.16 11.31
N VAL A 697 -4.11 6.72 12.02
CA VAL A 697 -4.03 5.45 12.76
C VAL A 697 -3.78 5.76 14.24
N PRO A 698 -4.83 5.77 15.09
CA PRO A 698 -4.70 6.17 16.48
C PRO A 698 -3.96 5.13 17.32
N LEU A 699 -3.26 5.64 18.33
CA LEU A 699 -2.48 4.87 19.28
C LEU A 699 -3.08 5.03 20.68
N TRP A 700 -3.51 3.91 21.25
CA TRP A 700 -4.09 3.86 22.58
C TRP A 700 -3.10 3.30 23.58
N GLN A 701 -3.15 3.82 24.80
CA GLN A 701 -2.54 3.23 25.97
C GLN A 701 -3.67 2.65 26.85
N LEU A 702 -3.70 1.33 26.99
CA LEU A 702 -4.75 0.65 27.75
C LEU A 702 -4.61 0.89 29.26
N GLY A 703 -5.75 1.02 29.93
CA GLY A 703 -5.82 1.28 31.37
C GLY A 703 -5.24 0.17 32.26
N PRO A 704 -5.00 0.47 33.55
CA PRO A 704 -4.43 -0.47 34.52
C PRO A 704 -5.27 -1.73 34.76
N GLU A 705 -6.56 -1.67 34.46
CA GLU A 705 -7.49 -2.79 34.59
C GLU A 705 -7.40 -3.81 33.45
N SER A 706 -6.76 -3.46 32.35
CA SER A 706 -6.63 -4.36 31.19
C SER A 706 -5.67 -5.51 31.45
N ARG A 707 -5.77 -6.59 30.67
CA ARG A 707 -4.92 -7.79 30.77
C ARG A 707 -3.43 -7.49 30.51
N HIS A 708 -3.15 -6.41 29.78
CA HIS A 708 -1.78 -5.94 29.51
C HIS A 708 -1.68 -4.41 29.71
N PRO A 709 -1.66 -3.94 30.97
CA PRO A 709 -1.69 -2.52 31.29
C PRO A 709 -0.56 -1.73 30.63
N GLY A 710 -0.89 -0.62 29.97
CA GLY A 710 0.07 0.25 29.32
C GLY A 710 0.73 -0.33 28.06
N VAL A 711 0.29 -1.49 27.56
CA VAL A 711 0.71 -1.94 26.22
C VAL A 711 0.15 -0.99 25.17
N PRO A 712 0.98 -0.49 24.24
CA PRO A 712 0.52 0.30 23.11
C PRO A 712 -0.40 -0.52 22.21
N TYR A 713 -1.60 0.00 22.00
CA TYR A 713 -2.65 -0.61 21.21
C TYR A 713 -2.94 0.25 19.98
N ILE A 714 -2.48 -0.21 18.82
CA ILE A 714 -2.61 0.46 17.54
C ILE A 714 -3.94 0.04 16.91
N VAL A 715 -4.87 0.99 16.82
CA VAL A 715 -6.17 0.79 16.17
C VAL A 715 -6.01 1.15 14.71
N PHE A 716 -5.93 0.15 13.82
CA PHE A 716 -5.75 0.39 12.39
C PHE A 716 -7.09 0.38 11.66
N PRO A 717 -7.58 1.53 11.15
CA PRO A 717 -8.88 1.60 10.51
C PRO A 717 -8.96 0.80 9.20
N GLY A 718 -10.18 0.39 8.82
CA GLY A 718 -10.43 -0.38 7.59
C GLY A 718 -9.93 0.34 6.32
N ASN A 719 -10.17 1.64 6.23
CA ASN A 719 -10.08 2.41 4.98
C ASN A 719 -8.83 3.30 4.87
N VAL A 720 -7.96 3.31 5.88
CA VAL A 720 -6.81 4.23 5.95
C VAL A 720 -5.57 3.62 5.31
N GLY A 721 -4.75 4.50 4.71
CA GLY A 721 -3.46 4.16 4.13
C GLY A 721 -3.57 3.57 2.72
N ASP A 722 -2.42 3.49 2.05
CA ASP A 722 -2.27 2.76 0.78
C ASP A 722 -2.03 1.26 1.06
N ASN A 723 -1.54 0.51 0.07
CA ASN A 723 -1.26 -0.92 0.24
C ASN A 723 -0.04 -1.17 1.16
N LYS A 724 0.86 -0.20 1.36
CA LYS A 724 2.08 -0.35 2.17
C LYS A 724 1.89 0.05 3.62
N ALA A 725 0.86 0.83 3.92
CA ALA A 725 0.64 1.43 5.24
C ALA A 725 0.71 0.44 6.43
N VAL A 726 0.15 -0.77 6.33
CA VAL A 726 0.25 -1.77 7.40
C VAL A 726 1.69 -2.27 7.54
N ALA A 727 2.38 -2.52 6.42
CA ALA A 727 3.77 -2.94 6.40
C ALA A 727 4.71 -1.88 7.01
N GLU A 728 4.46 -0.60 6.73
CA GLU A 728 5.21 0.52 7.27
C GLU A 728 5.04 0.65 8.79
N VAL A 729 3.80 0.62 9.29
CA VAL A 729 3.55 0.66 10.74
C VAL A 729 4.18 -0.56 11.41
N VAL A 730 3.99 -1.77 10.88
CA VAL A 730 4.62 -2.97 11.47
C VAL A 730 6.15 -2.85 11.42
N LYS A 731 6.75 -2.35 10.34
CA LYS A 731 8.20 -2.14 10.25
C LYS A 731 8.73 -1.17 11.31
N CYS A 732 8.03 -0.06 11.54
CA CYS A 732 8.42 0.95 12.53
C CYS A 732 8.27 0.44 13.98
N TRP A 733 7.30 -0.42 14.23
CA TRP A 733 6.97 -0.95 15.57
C TRP A 733 7.58 -2.32 15.87
N ALA A 734 8.08 -2.99 14.83
CA ALA A 734 8.81 -4.22 14.94
C ALA A 734 10.09 -4.03 15.74
N ARG A 735 10.70 -5.15 16.16
CA ARG A 735 11.99 -5.11 16.83
C ARG A 735 12.98 -4.39 15.90
N PRO A 736 13.79 -3.44 16.40
CA PRO A 736 14.89 -2.90 15.61
C PRO A 736 15.70 -4.07 15.06
N GLY A 737 16.02 -4.06 13.77
CA GLY A 737 16.91 -5.06 13.20
C GLY A 737 18.27 -5.02 13.90
N ARG A 738 19.02 -6.11 13.78
CA ARG A 738 20.47 -6.13 14.09
C ARG A 738 21.11 -4.94 13.36
N LEU A 739 21.83 -4.08 14.08
CA LEU A 739 22.62 -3.01 13.46
C LEU A 739 23.62 -3.65 12.50
N SER A 740 23.87 -3.02 11.36
CA SER A 740 24.98 -3.43 10.50
C SER A 740 26.33 -3.14 11.17
N THR A 741 27.38 -3.89 10.84
CA THR A 741 28.73 -3.60 11.35
C THR A 741 29.16 -2.17 11.02
N LYS A 742 28.70 -1.63 9.88
CA LYS A 742 28.94 -0.23 9.49
C LYS A 742 28.31 0.78 10.44
N GLU A 743 27.06 0.59 10.85
CA GLU A 743 26.39 1.46 11.83
C GLU A 743 27.07 1.34 13.21
N LEU A 744 27.47 0.12 13.57
CA LEU A 744 28.15 -0.15 14.83
C LEU A 744 29.48 0.63 14.92
N LEU A 745 30.28 0.63 13.86
CA LEU A 745 31.55 1.38 13.80
C LEU A 745 31.34 2.89 13.62
N LEU A 746 30.28 3.32 12.94
CA LEU A 746 29.92 4.74 12.87
C LEU A 746 29.60 5.30 14.27
N ASN A 747 28.87 4.54 15.08
CA ASN A 747 28.59 4.92 16.47
C ASN A 747 29.88 4.98 17.30
N ALA A 748 30.82 4.06 17.07
CA ALA A 748 32.14 4.08 17.69
C ALA A 748 32.96 5.31 17.30
N GLU A 749 32.94 5.70 16.01
CA GLU A 749 33.58 6.91 15.51
C GLU A 749 33.01 8.17 16.16
N ASN A 750 31.68 8.30 16.18
CA ASN A 750 31.00 9.44 16.79
C ASN A 750 31.17 9.50 18.31
N GLY A 751 31.27 8.33 18.95
CA GLY A 751 31.38 8.19 20.40
C GLY A 751 32.82 8.20 20.94
N GLY A 752 33.83 8.15 20.07
CA GLY A 752 35.24 8.13 20.45
C GLY A 752 35.67 6.89 21.23
N TYR A 753 35.15 5.71 20.86
CA TYR A 753 35.50 4.42 21.47
C TYR A 753 35.82 3.37 20.40
N ALA A 754 36.28 2.18 20.81
CA ALA A 754 36.49 1.05 19.92
C ALA A 754 35.64 -0.15 20.35
N VAL A 755 35.26 -0.99 19.38
CA VAL A 755 34.44 -2.17 19.59
C VAL A 755 35.32 -3.40 19.59
N GLY A 756 35.14 -4.26 20.59
CA GLY A 756 35.83 -5.56 20.64
C GLY A 756 35.21 -6.57 19.67
N ALA A 757 36.04 -7.16 18.82
CA ALA A 757 35.71 -8.34 18.03
C ALA A 757 36.40 -9.56 18.64
N PHE A 758 35.59 -10.51 19.09
CA PHE A 758 36.05 -11.62 19.93
C PHE A 758 35.90 -12.94 19.20
N ASN A 759 37.01 -13.68 19.05
CA ASN A 759 36.99 -14.98 18.39
C ASN A 759 36.21 -15.99 19.23
N VAL A 760 35.26 -16.69 18.60
CA VAL A 760 34.43 -17.73 19.23
C VAL A 760 34.59 -19.07 18.50
N TYR A 761 34.71 -20.14 19.29
CA TYR A 761 35.00 -21.49 18.79
C TYR A 761 33.86 -22.49 19.06
N ASN A 762 32.95 -22.14 19.97
CA ASN A 762 31.89 -22.99 20.49
C ASN A 762 30.76 -22.14 21.08
N LEU A 763 29.69 -22.79 21.55
CA LEU A 763 28.55 -22.15 22.19
C LEU A 763 28.95 -21.36 23.44
N GLU A 764 29.87 -21.88 24.26
CA GLU A 764 30.31 -21.24 25.49
C GLU A 764 30.97 -19.88 25.22
N GLY A 765 31.78 -19.78 24.15
CA GLY A 765 32.40 -18.53 23.72
C GLY A 765 31.37 -17.52 23.23
N VAL A 766 30.39 -17.98 22.43
CA VAL A 766 29.27 -17.15 21.96
C VAL A 766 28.48 -16.59 23.14
N GLU A 767 28.07 -17.44 24.08
CA GLU A 767 27.33 -17.03 25.28
C GLU A 767 28.16 -16.12 26.19
N ALA A 768 29.47 -16.36 26.31
CA ALA A 768 30.36 -15.52 27.12
C ALA A 768 30.43 -14.09 26.59
N VAL A 769 30.59 -13.92 25.27
CA VAL A 769 30.67 -12.60 24.63
C VAL A 769 29.34 -11.86 24.77
N VAL A 770 28.22 -12.52 24.48
CA VAL A 770 26.88 -11.92 24.59
C VAL A 770 26.60 -11.52 26.05
N ALA A 771 26.84 -12.41 27.01
CA ALA A 771 26.59 -12.12 28.42
C ALA A 771 27.45 -10.97 28.95
N ALA A 772 28.72 -10.87 28.52
CA ALA A 772 29.58 -9.74 28.86
C ALA A 772 29.07 -8.44 28.24
N ALA A 773 28.68 -8.46 26.96
CA ALA A 773 28.16 -7.30 26.24
C ALA A 773 26.90 -6.74 26.91
N GLU A 774 25.95 -7.61 27.27
CA GLU A 774 24.71 -7.22 27.95
C GLU A 774 24.96 -6.69 29.36
N GLU A 775 25.87 -7.30 30.12
CA GLU A 775 26.22 -6.82 31.47
C GLU A 775 26.92 -5.46 31.44
N GLN A 776 27.77 -5.23 30.45
CA GLN A 776 28.51 -3.97 30.29
C GLN A 776 27.74 -2.91 29.50
N ASP A 777 26.52 -3.21 29.05
CA ASP A 777 25.74 -2.34 28.13
C ASP A 777 26.62 -1.86 26.95
N SER A 778 27.35 -2.80 26.32
CA SER A 778 28.38 -2.54 25.31
C SER A 778 28.01 -3.17 23.97
N PRO A 779 28.32 -2.53 22.83
CA PRO A 779 28.32 -3.22 21.54
C PRO A 779 29.46 -4.25 21.48
N ALA A 780 29.30 -5.29 20.65
CA ALA A 780 30.31 -6.34 20.44
C ALA A 780 30.26 -6.94 19.03
N ILE A 781 31.34 -7.61 18.61
CA ILE A 781 31.37 -8.41 17.39
C ILE A 781 31.73 -9.85 17.73
N LEU A 782 30.86 -10.80 17.38
CA LEU A 782 31.15 -12.23 17.41
C LEU A 782 31.97 -12.58 16.17
N GLN A 783 33.21 -13.00 16.38
CA GLN A 783 34.17 -13.19 15.30
C GLN A 783 34.46 -14.69 15.10
N ILE A 784 34.41 -15.17 13.86
CA ILE A 784 34.69 -16.57 13.52
C ILE A 784 35.94 -16.60 12.64
N HIS A 785 36.97 -17.29 13.14
CA HIS A 785 38.21 -17.57 12.39
C HIS A 785 38.02 -18.83 11.50
N PRO A 786 38.77 -19.00 10.38
CA PRO A 786 38.65 -20.17 9.51
C PRO A 786 38.84 -21.51 10.23
N SER A 787 39.74 -21.56 11.23
CA SER A 787 39.92 -22.75 12.09
C SER A 787 38.65 -23.11 12.87
N ALA A 788 37.97 -22.10 13.44
CA ALA A 788 36.72 -22.25 14.17
C ALA A 788 35.58 -22.67 13.23
N LEU A 789 35.52 -22.09 12.02
CA LEU A 789 34.55 -22.48 11.01
C LEU A 789 34.76 -23.94 10.57
N LYS A 790 36.01 -24.36 10.34
CA LYS A 790 36.33 -25.75 9.97
C LYS A 790 35.91 -26.75 11.04
N GLN A 791 36.03 -26.39 12.32
CA GLN A 791 35.68 -27.25 13.45
C GLN A 791 34.17 -27.23 13.77
N GLY A 792 33.56 -26.04 13.81
CA GLY A 792 32.17 -25.83 14.22
C GLY A 792 31.15 -25.85 13.08
N GLY A 793 31.60 -25.63 11.85
CA GLY A 793 30.78 -25.60 10.63
C GLY A 793 29.68 -24.54 10.63
N VAL A 794 28.73 -24.70 9.71
CA VAL A 794 27.50 -23.89 9.63
C VAL A 794 26.72 -23.82 10.96
N PRO A 795 26.65 -24.87 11.81
CA PRO A 795 26.01 -24.77 13.12
C PRO A 795 26.58 -23.69 14.04
N LEU A 796 27.90 -23.49 14.05
CA LEU A 796 28.53 -22.42 14.83
C LEU A 796 28.12 -21.03 14.31
N VAL A 797 28.07 -20.86 12.99
CA VAL A 797 27.61 -19.61 12.36
C VAL A 797 26.16 -19.31 12.73
N ALA A 798 25.27 -20.30 12.61
CA ALA A 798 23.87 -20.17 12.99
C ALA A 798 23.70 -19.85 14.49
N CYS A 799 24.54 -20.42 15.34
CA CYS A 799 24.58 -20.09 16.77
C CYS A 799 24.95 -18.61 17.00
N CYS A 800 26.00 -18.11 16.34
CA CYS A 800 26.41 -16.71 16.45
C CYS A 800 25.32 -15.75 15.97
N ILE A 801 24.71 -16.02 14.82
CA ILE A 801 23.62 -15.20 14.26
C ILE A 801 22.44 -15.17 15.22
N SER A 802 22.00 -16.35 15.68
CA SER A 802 20.88 -16.47 16.61
C SER A 802 21.14 -15.75 17.94
N ALA A 803 22.37 -15.84 18.46
CA ALA A 803 22.75 -15.17 19.69
C ALA A 803 22.81 -13.64 19.51
N ALA A 804 23.38 -13.15 18.41
CA ALA A 804 23.40 -11.73 18.07
C ALA A 804 21.98 -11.14 17.88
N GLU A 805 21.07 -11.89 17.24
CA GLU A 805 19.66 -11.49 17.08
C GLU A 805 18.89 -11.47 18.40
N GLN A 806 19.26 -12.30 19.36
CA GLN A 806 18.59 -12.40 20.66
C GLN A 806 19.10 -11.36 21.67
N ALA A 807 20.35 -10.91 21.53
CA ALA A 807 20.99 -9.95 22.42
C ALA A 807 20.17 -8.66 22.59
N SER A 808 20.21 -8.12 23.81
CA SER A 808 19.60 -6.84 24.18
C SER A 808 20.45 -5.61 23.79
N VAL A 809 21.73 -5.83 23.50
CA VAL A 809 22.71 -4.83 23.03
C VAL A 809 23.12 -5.10 21.57
N PRO A 810 23.68 -4.13 20.83
CA PRO A 810 24.10 -4.33 19.45
C PRO A 810 25.25 -5.35 19.32
N ILE A 811 25.00 -6.45 18.61
CA ILE A 811 26.02 -7.46 18.29
C ILE A 811 25.95 -7.81 16.81
N THR A 812 27.11 -7.88 16.15
CA THR A 812 27.23 -8.36 14.76
C THR A 812 28.11 -9.60 14.66
N VAL A 813 28.03 -10.30 13.53
CA VAL A 813 28.83 -11.50 13.25
C VAL A 813 29.82 -11.22 12.12
N HIS A 814 31.11 -11.49 12.38
CA HIS A 814 32.22 -11.20 11.48
C HIS A 814 33.00 -12.48 11.14
N PHE A 815 33.36 -12.64 9.87
CA PHE A 815 34.29 -13.68 9.43
C PHE A 815 35.71 -13.10 9.31
N ASP A 816 36.66 -13.65 10.07
CA ASP A 816 38.03 -13.14 10.18
C ASP A 816 38.98 -13.88 9.22
N HIS A 817 40.09 -13.25 8.83
CA HIS A 817 41.19 -13.88 8.07
C HIS A 817 40.80 -14.70 6.83
N GLY A 818 39.85 -14.22 6.04
CA GLY A 818 39.42 -14.89 4.82
C GLY A 818 40.48 -14.83 3.71
N SER A 819 41.32 -15.87 3.61
CA SER A 819 42.39 -15.96 2.61
C SER A 819 42.03 -16.84 1.40
N VAL A 820 41.09 -17.77 1.56
CA VAL A 820 40.69 -18.71 0.50
C VAL A 820 39.44 -18.24 -0.24
N LYS A 821 39.55 -18.04 -1.55
CA LYS A 821 38.46 -17.53 -2.40
C LYS A 821 37.16 -18.32 -2.27
N GLN A 822 37.25 -19.66 -2.30
CA GLN A 822 36.08 -20.53 -2.24
C GLN A 822 35.33 -20.38 -0.90
N GLU A 823 36.07 -20.28 0.20
CA GLU A 823 35.52 -20.07 1.54
C GLU A 823 34.82 -18.71 1.61
N LEU A 824 35.46 -17.63 1.13
CA LEU A 824 34.81 -16.30 1.08
C LEU A 824 33.50 -16.32 0.30
N LEU A 825 33.42 -17.03 -0.84
CA LEU A 825 32.19 -17.15 -1.61
C LEU A 825 31.08 -17.91 -0.85
N GLU A 826 31.44 -18.92 -0.05
CA GLU A 826 30.49 -19.64 0.81
C GLU A 826 30.00 -18.74 1.94
N ILE A 827 30.90 -17.96 2.56
CA ILE A 827 30.60 -17.04 3.67
C ILE A 827 29.57 -15.98 3.27
N LEU A 828 29.60 -15.51 2.02
CA LEU A 828 28.62 -14.54 1.49
C LEU A 828 27.16 -15.02 1.58
N GLU A 829 26.91 -16.33 1.71
CA GLU A 829 25.56 -16.91 1.80
C GLU A 829 25.19 -17.37 3.22
N LEU A 830 26.10 -17.31 4.20
CA LEU A 830 25.91 -17.89 5.54
C LEU A 830 25.36 -16.92 6.60
N GLY A 831 25.04 -15.67 6.24
CA GLY A 831 24.33 -14.71 7.10
C GLY A 831 25.21 -13.83 8.00
N PHE A 832 26.51 -13.74 7.69
CA PHE A 832 27.45 -12.79 8.30
C PHE A 832 27.06 -11.33 8.00
N ASP A 833 27.43 -10.41 8.90
CA ASP A 833 27.27 -8.95 8.67
C ASP A 833 28.49 -8.34 7.97
N SER A 834 29.64 -8.98 8.14
CA SER A 834 30.92 -8.48 7.66
C SER A 834 31.94 -9.60 7.52
N LEU A 835 32.93 -9.39 6.68
CA LEU A 835 34.05 -10.30 6.50
C LEU A 835 35.35 -9.53 6.34
N MET A 836 36.45 -10.18 6.67
CA MET A 836 37.80 -9.73 6.40
C MET A 836 38.38 -10.48 5.20
N VAL A 837 38.90 -9.75 4.22
CA VAL A 837 39.72 -10.31 3.15
C VAL A 837 41.19 -10.20 3.54
N ASP A 838 41.82 -11.35 3.71
CA ASP A 838 43.24 -11.44 4.05
C ASP A 838 44.05 -11.84 2.81
N GLY A 839 44.48 -10.81 2.07
CA GLY A 839 45.42 -10.92 0.95
C GLY A 839 46.84 -10.51 1.30
N SER A 840 47.20 -10.35 2.59
CA SER A 840 48.49 -9.76 3.00
C SER A 840 49.72 -10.58 2.61
N HIS A 841 49.52 -11.87 2.34
CA HIS A 841 50.55 -12.79 1.85
C HIS A 841 50.82 -12.65 0.34
N LEU A 842 49.94 -11.98 -0.42
CA LEU A 842 50.05 -11.79 -1.86
C LEU A 842 50.92 -10.55 -2.19
N PRO A 843 51.51 -10.47 -3.40
CA PRO A 843 52.02 -9.21 -3.94
C PRO A 843 50.92 -8.12 -3.94
N PHE A 844 51.31 -6.86 -3.76
CA PHE A 844 50.37 -5.73 -3.59
C PHE A 844 49.28 -5.67 -4.67
N GLU A 845 49.65 -5.73 -5.95
CA GLU A 845 48.72 -5.70 -7.09
C GLU A 845 47.73 -6.88 -7.09
N GLU A 846 48.20 -8.06 -6.69
CA GLU A 846 47.34 -9.25 -6.57
C GLU A 846 46.39 -9.13 -5.37
N ASN A 847 46.85 -8.57 -4.25
CA ASN A 847 46.01 -8.27 -3.09
C ASN A 847 44.91 -7.25 -3.48
N VAL A 848 45.26 -6.17 -4.18
CA VAL A 848 44.30 -5.17 -4.68
C VAL A 848 43.24 -5.84 -5.56
N ALA A 849 43.66 -6.62 -6.56
CA ALA A 849 42.74 -7.29 -7.48
C ALA A 849 41.82 -8.29 -6.75
N TYR A 850 42.39 -9.07 -5.83
CA TYR A 850 41.67 -10.07 -5.05
C TYR A 850 40.65 -9.42 -4.10
N THR A 851 41.08 -8.44 -3.32
CA THR A 851 40.24 -7.72 -2.36
C THR A 851 39.13 -6.96 -3.06
N LYS A 852 39.41 -6.31 -4.19
CA LYS A 852 38.39 -5.63 -5.00
C LYS A 852 37.30 -6.60 -5.48
N TYR A 853 37.70 -7.77 -5.98
CA TYR A 853 36.76 -8.77 -6.48
C TYR A 853 35.77 -9.22 -5.39
N ILE A 854 36.28 -9.56 -4.20
CA ILE A 854 35.43 -9.98 -3.08
C ILE A 854 34.60 -8.80 -2.55
N SER A 855 35.16 -7.60 -2.50
CA SER A 855 34.46 -6.42 -1.99
C SER A 855 33.19 -6.11 -2.76
N VAL A 856 33.26 -6.15 -4.10
CA VAL A 856 32.09 -5.96 -4.98
C VAL A 856 31.00 -7.00 -4.70
N LEU A 857 31.37 -8.26 -4.50
CA LEU A 857 30.42 -9.33 -4.20
C LEU A 857 29.78 -9.15 -2.81
N ALA A 858 30.59 -8.84 -1.80
CA ALA A 858 30.13 -8.59 -0.43
C ALA A 858 29.15 -7.40 -0.36
N HIS A 859 29.46 -6.29 -1.02
CA HIS A 859 28.57 -5.12 -1.06
C HIS A 859 27.25 -5.40 -1.78
N SER A 860 27.23 -6.27 -2.81
CA SER A 860 25.98 -6.69 -3.46
C SER A 860 25.02 -7.42 -2.51
N LYS A 861 25.58 -8.02 -1.45
CA LYS A 861 24.87 -8.71 -0.37
C LYS A 861 24.69 -7.83 0.89
N LYS A 862 25.16 -6.57 0.84
CA LYS A 862 25.16 -5.60 1.96
C LYS A 862 26.07 -5.99 3.14
N LEU A 863 27.11 -6.77 2.90
CA LEU A 863 28.14 -7.05 3.89
C LEU A 863 29.21 -5.96 3.88
N MET A 864 29.69 -5.59 5.07
CA MET A 864 30.85 -4.71 5.21
C MET A 864 32.15 -5.50 4.97
N VAL A 865 33.13 -4.85 4.35
CA VAL A 865 34.43 -5.49 4.04
C VAL A 865 35.55 -4.83 4.83
N GLU A 866 36.21 -5.64 5.65
CA GLU A 866 37.51 -5.36 6.23
C GLU A 866 38.60 -5.96 5.33
N ALA A 867 39.76 -5.33 5.22
CA ALA A 867 40.90 -5.92 4.54
C ALA A 867 42.20 -5.59 5.24
N GLU A 868 43.15 -6.52 5.18
CA GLU A 868 44.48 -6.35 5.74
C GLU A 868 45.47 -5.79 4.72
N LEU A 869 46.22 -4.77 5.15
CA LEU A 869 47.37 -4.26 4.41
C LEU A 869 48.57 -4.11 5.33
N GLY A 870 49.72 -4.66 4.90
CA GLY A 870 50.81 -5.00 5.81
C GLY A 870 50.67 -6.45 6.28
N ARG A 871 51.61 -6.95 7.06
CA ARG A 871 51.59 -8.34 7.55
C ARG A 871 52.12 -8.40 8.98
N LEU A 872 51.36 -9.00 9.88
CA LEU A 872 51.68 -9.12 11.31
C LEU A 872 52.58 -10.33 11.56
N SER A 873 53.53 -10.25 12.50
CA SER A 873 54.25 -11.43 12.98
C SER A 873 53.53 -12.11 14.15
N GLY A 874 53.89 -13.37 14.42
CA GLY A 874 53.35 -14.17 15.51
C GLY A 874 52.49 -15.34 15.05
N THR A 875 51.85 -16.01 16.00
CA THR A 875 51.04 -17.21 15.75
C THR A 875 49.59 -16.99 16.16
N GLU A 876 48.66 -17.25 15.25
CA GLU A 876 47.22 -17.37 15.50
C GLU A 876 46.70 -18.65 14.86
N ASP A 877 46.11 -19.56 15.66
CA ASP A 877 45.42 -20.77 15.20
C ASP A 877 46.07 -21.53 14.02
N ASP A 878 47.32 -21.95 14.23
CA ASP A 878 48.18 -22.69 13.29
C ASP A 878 48.74 -21.88 12.10
N LEU A 879 48.39 -20.60 11.98
CA LEU A 879 49.05 -19.64 11.10
C LEU A 879 50.18 -18.95 11.86
N THR A 880 51.44 -19.22 11.49
CA THR A 880 52.60 -18.55 12.06
C THR A 880 53.27 -17.70 10.98
N VAL A 881 53.48 -16.42 11.29
CA VAL A 881 54.25 -15.50 10.46
C VAL A 881 55.55 -15.17 11.19
N GLU A 882 56.66 -15.52 10.56
CA GLU A 882 58.01 -15.25 11.07
C GLU A 882 58.30 -13.74 11.08
N ASP A 883 59.10 -13.28 12.05
CA ASP A 883 59.37 -11.83 12.25
C ASP A 883 59.99 -11.14 11.03
N TYR A 884 60.72 -11.87 10.16
CA TYR A 884 61.30 -11.29 8.93
C TYR A 884 60.27 -11.06 7.82
N GLU A 885 59.09 -11.71 7.91
CA GLU A 885 57.98 -11.53 6.95
C GLU A 885 57.02 -10.41 7.36
N ALA A 886 57.17 -9.86 8.57
CA ALA A 886 56.38 -8.73 9.05
C ALA A 886 56.62 -7.49 8.19
N ARG A 887 55.53 -6.85 7.78
CA ARG A 887 55.56 -5.62 6.97
C ARG A 887 54.64 -4.59 7.57
N LEU A 888 55.21 -3.44 7.94
CA LEU A 888 54.41 -2.29 8.33
C LEU A 888 53.55 -1.82 7.15
N THR A 889 52.37 -1.30 7.45
CA THR A 889 51.48 -0.70 6.44
C THR A 889 52.12 0.58 5.89
N ASP A 890 52.27 0.68 4.57
CA ASP A 890 52.70 1.91 3.90
C ASP A 890 51.50 2.81 3.60
N VAL A 891 51.62 4.11 3.92
CA VAL A 891 50.51 5.08 3.79
C VAL A 891 50.13 5.33 2.32
N ASN A 892 51.08 5.33 1.40
CA ASN A 892 50.79 5.54 -0.02
C ASN A 892 50.12 4.30 -0.62
N GLN A 893 50.60 3.11 -0.28
CA GLN A 893 49.95 1.86 -0.63
C GLN A 893 48.53 1.78 -0.05
N ALA A 894 48.33 2.20 1.21
CA ALA A 894 47.00 2.24 1.82
C ALA A 894 46.06 3.17 1.06
N HIS A 895 46.55 4.33 0.60
CA HIS A 895 45.74 5.26 -0.19
C HIS A 895 45.28 4.63 -1.50
N GLU A 896 46.19 4.02 -2.26
CA GLU A 896 45.89 3.32 -3.50
C GLU A 896 44.96 2.11 -3.26
N PHE A 897 45.23 1.34 -2.21
CA PHE A 897 44.47 0.14 -1.85
C PHE A 897 43.01 0.47 -1.54
N ILE A 898 42.75 1.50 -0.73
CA ILE A 898 41.37 1.95 -0.41
C ILE A 898 40.62 2.37 -1.67
N ASP A 899 41.24 3.21 -2.51
CA ASP A 899 40.59 3.74 -3.73
C ASP A 899 40.30 2.62 -4.75
N ALA A 900 41.20 1.65 -4.86
CA ALA A 900 41.06 0.57 -5.85
C ALA A 900 40.07 -0.52 -5.40
N THR A 901 40.02 -0.83 -4.11
CA THR A 901 39.25 -1.97 -3.56
C THR A 901 37.86 -1.58 -3.08
N GLY A 902 37.69 -0.36 -2.57
CA GLY A 902 36.42 0.13 -2.01
C GLY A 902 36.07 -0.45 -0.63
N ILE A 903 37.04 -0.99 0.10
CA ILE A 903 36.84 -1.54 1.46
C ILE A 903 36.24 -0.52 2.43
N ASP A 904 35.54 -1.00 3.47
CA ASP A 904 34.92 -0.16 4.50
C ASP A 904 35.80 -0.02 5.76
N ALA A 905 36.69 -0.99 6.01
CA ALA A 905 37.62 -0.99 7.13
C ALA A 905 39.00 -1.49 6.71
N LEU A 906 40.05 -0.87 7.27
CA LEU A 906 41.45 -1.22 7.01
C LEU A 906 42.09 -1.77 8.29
N ALA A 907 42.49 -3.04 8.26
CA ALA A 907 43.33 -3.65 9.27
C ALA A 907 44.80 -3.31 8.98
N VAL A 908 45.46 -2.69 9.96
CA VAL A 908 46.82 -2.13 9.80
C VAL A 908 47.86 -2.86 10.65
N CYS A 909 49.08 -2.92 10.14
CA CYS A 909 50.27 -3.38 10.83
C CYS A 909 51.16 -2.16 11.15
N VAL A 910 51.17 -1.76 12.41
CA VAL A 910 51.97 -0.63 12.92
C VAL A 910 53.01 -1.09 13.96
N GLY A 911 53.31 -2.38 14.00
CA GLY A 911 54.18 -3.01 15.02
C GLY A 911 53.40 -3.80 16.09
N ASN A 912 52.09 -3.97 15.90
CA ASN A 912 51.26 -4.95 16.60
C ASN A 912 51.62 -6.38 16.15
N VAL A 913 51.33 -7.38 16.99
CA VAL A 913 51.63 -8.81 16.75
C VAL A 913 50.47 -9.71 17.17
N HIS A 914 50.38 -10.89 16.58
CA HIS A 914 49.50 -11.95 17.06
C HIS A 914 50.12 -12.67 18.26
N GLY A 915 49.31 -13.00 19.27
CA GLY A 915 49.76 -13.74 20.44
C GLY A 915 50.45 -12.87 21.49
N LYS A 916 51.66 -13.26 21.92
CA LYS A 916 52.36 -12.63 23.05
C LYS A 916 53.44 -11.69 22.55
N TYR A 917 53.38 -10.43 22.99
CA TYR A 917 54.44 -9.45 22.72
C TYR A 917 55.82 -9.91 23.27
N PRO A 918 56.92 -9.55 22.60
CA PRO A 918 58.27 -9.88 23.03
C PRO A 918 58.59 -9.29 24.42
N ALA A 919 59.61 -9.83 25.08
CA ALA A 919 60.02 -9.38 26.43
C ALA A 919 60.40 -7.90 26.50
N SER A 920 60.73 -7.28 25.36
CA SER A 920 60.98 -5.84 25.22
C SER A 920 59.72 -4.98 25.32
N GLY A 921 58.52 -5.59 25.35
CA GLY A 921 57.23 -4.89 25.33
C GLY A 921 56.76 -4.55 23.90
N PRO A 922 55.52 -4.04 23.77
CA PRO A 922 54.95 -3.61 22.49
C PRO A 922 55.67 -2.37 21.95
N ASN A 923 55.91 -2.34 20.63
CA ASN A 923 56.58 -1.23 19.96
C ASN A 923 55.73 -0.75 18.76
N LEU A 924 54.64 -0.04 19.06
CA LEU A 924 53.72 0.47 18.05
C LEU A 924 54.19 1.84 17.53
N ARG A 925 54.19 1.99 16.21
CA ARG A 925 54.45 3.24 15.49
C ARG A 925 53.20 4.11 15.50
N LEU A 926 52.98 4.83 16.59
CA LEU A 926 51.83 5.73 16.77
C LEU A 926 51.82 6.90 15.78
N ASP A 927 52.99 7.32 15.32
CA ASP A 927 53.14 8.30 14.24
C ASP A 927 52.55 7.79 12.93
N LEU A 928 52.88 6.55 12.55
CA LEU A 928 52.31 5.88 11.38
C LEU A 928 50.78 5.68 11.53
N LEU A 929 50.32 5.27 12.72
CA LEU A 929 48.89 5.09 12.99
C LEU A 929 48.12 6.40 12.78
N LYS A 930 48.69 7.53 13.22
CA LYS A 930 48.11 8.86 13.01
C LYS A 930 47.98 9.20 11.51
N ASP A 931 49.04 8.97 10.73
CA ASP A 931 49.03 9.25 9.29
C ASP A 931 47.98 8.39 8.56
N LEU A 932 47.85 7.12 8.96
CA LEU A 932 46.82 6.21 8.45
C LEU A 932 45.41 6.66 8.86
N TYR A 933 45.23 7.19 10.07
CA TYR A 933 43.92 7.70 10.51
C TYR A 933 43.49 8.91 9.70
N ASP A 934 44.39 9.87 9.50
CA ASP A 934 44.11 11.06 8.69
C ASP A 934 43.71 10.68 7.26
N LEU A 935 44.34 9.64 6.69
CA LEU A 935 43.97 9.07 5.38
C LEU A 935 42.58 8.41 5.41
N CYS A 936 42.35 7.48 6.34
CA CYS A 936 41.11 6.73 6.49
C CYS A 936 39.91 7.65 6.73
N LEU A 937 40.07 8.67 7.57
CA LEU A 937 39.03 9.67 7.86
C LEU A 937 38.60 10.43 6.60
N ARG A 938 39.55 10.84 5.74
CA ARG A 938 39.24 11.51 4.45
C ARG A 938 38.51 10.61 3.47
N LYS A 939 38.74 9.30 3.56
CA LYS A 939 38.17 8.29 2.65
C LYS A 939 36.89 7.65 3.19
N GLY A 940 36.52 7.90 4.45
CA GLY A 940 35.37 7.28 5.09
C GLY A 940 35.58 5.79 5.39
N VAL A 941 36.81 5.38 5.67
CA VAL A 941 37.21 4.00 6.03
C VAL A 941 37.53 3.96 7.52
N TYR A 942 37.15 2.90 8.22
CA TYR A 942 37.46 2.73 9.65
C TYR A 942 38.78 2.01 9.86
N LEU A 943 39.56 2.43 10.86
CA LEU A 943 40.79 1.73 11.25
C LEU A 943 40.52 0.58 12.22
N VAL A 944 41.15 -0.55 11.94
CA VAL A 944 41.09 -1.77 12.75
C VAL A 944 42.50 -2.15 13.18
N LEU A 945 42.63 -2.55 14.46
CA LEU A 945 43.89 -3.06 14.98
C LEU A 945 43.73 -4.50 15.46
N HIS A 946 44.48 -5.38 14.82
CA HIS A 946 44.62 -6.77 15.22
C HIS A 946 45.69 -6.91 16.32
N GLY A 947 45.66 -7.99 17.10
CA GLY A 947 46.70 -8.20 18.12
C GLY A 947 46.61 -7.26 19.34
N ALA A 948 45.39 -6.98 19.81
CA ALA A 948 45.17 -6.13 20.99
C ALA A 948 45.49 -6.84 22.33
N SER A 949 45.69 -8.16 22.30
CA SER A 949 45.95 -8.95 23.50
C SER A 949 47.31 -8.60 24.12
N GLY A 950 47.33 -8.26 25.41
CA GLY A 950 48.56 -7.89 26.13
C GLY A 950 49.07 -6.46 25.89
N LEU A 951 48.32 -5.61 25.16
CA LEU A 951 48.64 -4.18 25.08
C LEU A 951 48.33 -3.45 26.41
N PRO A 952 49.23 -2.59 26.91
CA PRO A 952 48.97 -1.69 28.03
C PRO A 952 47.79 -0.75 27.77
N LYS A 953 47.11 -0.37 28.86
CA LYS A 953 45.92 0.51 28.81
C LYS A 953 46.18 1.85 28.14
N ASP A 954 47.31 2.49 28.46
CA ASP A 954 47.73 3.76 27.90
C ASP A 954 47.93 3.70 26.38
N ILE A 955 48.50 2.60 25.88
CA ILE A 955 48.64 2.38 24.42
C ILE A 955 47.28 2.19 23.76
N ILE A 956 46.38 1.41 24.38
CA ILE A 956 45.03 1.20 23.82
C ILE A 956 44.25 2.52 23.76
N GLU A 957 44.27 3.30 24.85
CA GLU A 957 43.63 4.62 24.89
C GLU A 957 44.20 5.55 23.81
N GLU A 958 45.50 5.51 23.57
CA GLU A 958 46.14 6.31 22.53
C GLU A 958 45.76 5.83 21.12
N CYS A 959 45.70 4.52 20.87
CA CYS A 959 45.21 3.97 19.60
C CYS A 959 43.76 4.40 19.30
N ILE A 960 42.89 4.44 20.32
CA ILE A 960 41.50 4.91 20.17
C ILE A 960 41.46 6.40 19.82
N LYS A 961 42.27 7.24 20.48
CA LYS A 961 42.39 8.66 20.13
C LYS A 961 42.90 8.85 18.70
N LEU A 962 43.77 7.95 18.25
CA LEU A 962 44.30 7.90 16.88
C LEU A 962 43.40 7.11 15.93
N GLY A 963 42.11 6.96 16.24
CA GLY A 963 41.11 6.56 15.25
C GLY A 963 40.82 5.07 15.12
N VAL A 964 41.44 4.21 15.92
CA VAL A 964 41.08 2.78 15.93
C VAL A 964 39.65 2.62 16.46
N ARG A 965 38.81 1.91 15.71
CA ARG A 965 37.38 1.66 16.05
C ARG A 965 37.03 0.20 16.25
N LYS A 966 37.90 -0.73 15.87
CA LYS A 966 37.74 -2.17 16.11
C LYS A 966 39.06 -2.75 16.61
N PHE A 967 38.98 -3.57 17.65
CA PHE A 967 40.10 -4.39 18.13
C PHE A 967 39.75 -5.87 18.04
N ASN A 968 40.61 -6.65 17.39
CA ASN A 968 40.48 -8.10 17.37
C ASN A 968 41.12 -8.71 18.64
N VAL A 969 40.39 -9.59 19.31
CA VAL A 969 40.79 -10.22 20.58
C VAL A 969 40.55 -11.74 20.50
N ASN A 970 41.63 -12.50 20.64
CA ASN A 970 41.57 -13.96 20.65
C ASN A 970 42.35 -14.56 21.84
N THR A 971 43.65 -14.26 21.92
CA THR A 971 44.60 -14.99 22.78
C THR A 971 44.20 -15.04 24.26
N GLU A 972 43.72 -13.95 24.85
CA GLU A 972 43.33 -13.93 26.26
C GLU A 972 42.01 -14.67 26.53
N VAL A 973 41.05 -14.59 25.61
CA VAL A 973 39.76 -15.32 25.71
C VAL A 973 40.02 -16.82 25.59
N ARG A 974 40.82 -17.23 24.59
CA ARG A 974 41.23 -18.62 24.41
C ARG A 974 42.00 -19.16 25.61
N ARG A 975 42.92 -18.36 26.18
CA ARG A 975 43.66 -18.74 27.39
C ARG A 975 42.72 -18.94 28.58
N ALA A 976 41.80 -18.02 28.84
CA ALA A 976 40.83 -18.14 29.92
C ALA A 976 39.99 -19.42 29.80
N TYR A 977 39.58 -19.78 28.57
CA TYR A 977 38.94 -21.05 28.30
C TYR A 977 39.83 -22.24 28.66
N MET A 978 41.06 -22.30 28.12
CA MET A 978 41.97 -23.43 28.35
C MET A 978 42.36 -23.59 29.82
N ASP A 979 42.63 -22.48 30.51
CA ASP A 979 42.99 -22.49 31.94
C ASP A 979 41.83 -23.03 32.79
N SER A 980 40.58 -22.71 32.42
CA SER A 980 39.40 -23.25 33.12
C SER A 980 39.28 -24.78 33.05
N LEU A 981 39.89 -25.41 32.04
CA LEU A 981 39.89 -26.87 31.85
C LEU A 981 40.95 -27.59 32.71
N THR A 982 41.92 -26.87 33.29
CA THR A 982 43.03 -27.49 34.03
C THR A 982 42.66 -27.96 35.45
N ASN A 983 41.49 -27.55 35.97
CA ASN A 983 41.08 -27.81 37.35
C ASN A 983 39.87 -28.77 37.41
N THR A 984 40.08 -30.02 36.98
CA THR A 984 39.00 -30.99 36.71
C THR A 984 38.71 -31.95 37.87
N GLN A 985 37.90 -31.48 38.82
CA GLN A 985 37.05 -32.34 39.68
C GLN A 985 35.58 -31.92 39.63
N LYS A 986 35.09 -31.52 38.45
CA LYS A 986 33.71 -31.02 38.26
C LYS A 986 32.99 -31.74 37.12
N ASP A 987 31.68 -31.85 37.26
CA ASP A 987 30.74 -32.33 36.23
C ASP A 987 30.81 -31.49 34.94
N LEU A 988 30.49 -32.08 33.77
CA LEU A 988 30.60 -31.45 32.45
C LEU A 988 29.88 -30.09 32.39
N VAL A 989 28.65 -29.98 32.91
CA VAL A 989 27.89 -28.73 32.86
C VAL A 989 28.57 -27.64 33.69
N HIS A 990 29.17 -28.01 34.83
CA HIS A 990 29.93 -27.07 35.66
C HIS A 990 31.25 -26.63 35.00
N VAL A 991 31.88 -27.51 34.22
CA VAL A 991 33.07 -27.15 33.42
C VAL A 991 32.69 -26.14 32.34
N MET A 992 31.63 -26.41 31.57
CA MET A 992 31.12 -25.47 30.55
C MET A 992 30.78 -24.10 31.16
N GLN A 993 30.07 -24.09 32.29
CA GLN A 993 29.74 -22.83 32.99
C GLN A 993 31.00 -22.12 33.51
N SER A 994 31.97 -22.85 34.06
CA SER A 994 33.22 -22.25 34.55
C SER A 994 34.04 -21.63 33.41
N ALA A 995 34.09 -22.30 32.26
CA ALA A 995 34.76 -21.81 31.05
C ALA A 995 34.07 -20.56 30.52
N LYS A 996 32.73 -20.54 30.48
CA LYS A 996 31.94 -19.37 30.09
C LYS A 996 32.22 -18.17 31.00
N GLU A 997 32.16 -18.33 32.32
CA GLU A 997 32.43 -17.23 33.26
C GLU A 997 33.86 -16.70 33.14
N ALA A 998 34.85 -17.59 32.93
CA ALA A 998 36.24 -17.20 32.72
C ALA A 998 36.42 -16.34 31.46
N MET A 999 35.83 -16.76 30.33
CA MET A 999 35.85 -15.98 29.09
C MET A 999 35.09 -14.66 29.24
N LYS A 1000 33.90 -14.69 29.86
CA LYS A 1000 33.05 -13.52 30.09
C LYS A 1000 33.80 -12.42 30.86
N ALA A 1001 34.54 -12.78 31.90
CA ALA A 1001 35.33 -11.83 32.68
C ALA A 1001 36.38 -11.10 31.83
N VAL A 1002 37.10 -11.83 30.97
CA VAL A 1002 38.08 -11.25 30.03
C VAL A 1002 37.40 -10.33 29.03
N VAL A 1003 36.27 -10.76 28.44
CA VAL A 1003 35.53 -9.95 27.46
C VAL A 1003 35.03 -8.65 28.10
N ALA A 1004 34.47 -8.71 29.30
CA ALA A 1004 34.00 -7.53 30.04
C ALA A 1004 35.14 -6.54 30.34
N GLU A 1005 36.31 -7.04 30.77
CA GLU A 1005 37.52 -6.23 30.97
C GLU A 1005 37.92 -5.50 29.68
N LYS A 1006 37.91 -6.19 28.53
CA LYS A 1006 38.25 -5.58 27.24
C LYS A 1006 37.24 -4.52 26.80
N MET A 1007 35.94 -4.73 27.02
CA MET A 1007 34.93 -3.70 26.70
C MET A 1007 35.14 -2.42 27.51
N GLN A 1008 35.52 -2.54 28.78
CA GLN A 1008 35.87 -1.38 29.61
C GLN A 1008 37.14 -0.70 29.10
N LEU A 1009 38.14 -1.50 28.72
CA LEU A 1009 39.42 -1.02 28.19
C LEU A 1009 39.28 -0.29 26.85
N PHE A 1010 38.37 -0.76 26.00
CA PHE A 1010 38.09 -0.15 24.68
C PHE A 1010 37.12 1.04 24.75
N GLY A 1011 36.62 1.37 25.95
CA GLY A 1011 35.69 2.49 26.17
C GLY A 1011 34.27 2.24 25.65
N SER A 1012 33.93 0.99 25.30
CA SER A 1012 32.62 0.63 24.74
C SER A 1012 31.56 0.29 25.80
N ALA A 1013 31.95 0.09 27.05
CA ALA A 1013 31.01 -0.12 28.15
C ALA A 1013 30.06 1.09 28.32
N GLY A 1014 28.75 0.84 28.41
CA GLY A 1014 27.71 1.86 28.46
C GLY A 1014 27.46 2.60 27.14
N LYS A 1015 27.85 2.01 26.00
CA LYS A 1015 27.73 2.60 24.65
C LYS A 1015 26.81 1.80 23.72
N ALA A 1016 25.97 0.92 24.24
CA ALA A 1016 25.05 0.12 23.43
C ALA A 1016 23.93 0.94 22.75
N HIS A 1017 23.64 2.17 23.20
CA HIS A 1017 22.48 2.96 22.78
C HIS A 1017 22.80 4.40 22.39
#